data_AF-A4XD09-F1
#
_entry.id   AF-A4XD09-F1
#
_cell.length_a   1.000
_cell.length_b   1.000
_cell.length_c   1.000
_cell.angle_alpha   90.00
_cell.angle_beta   90.00
_cell.angle_gamma   90.00
#
_symmetry.space_group_name_H-M   'P 1'
#
loop_
_entity.id
_entity.type
_entity.pdbx_description
1 polymer ?
#
loop_
_entity_poly.entity_id
_entity_poly.type
_entity_poly.pdbx_seq_one_letter_code
_entity_poly.pdbx_strand_id
1 'polypeptide(L)'
;MGVRDCPAAVSGNDRRHHALGSSRPGKRRPVGDRVSRACPRVRRPASAPHASCAAVGGRAGGPTPSAVRCDRSAGRRLWRPPCVRRPRRQAEEGEMTVTRERATNGPAGAEQRRQVMGVRKRNGDTEPVDVNKIVRAVERWVADLDEVDPLRVATKTISGLYDGATTAELDRLSIQTAAELIGEEPQYSKLAARLLAAYVDKEVRGQQVASFSQSIRYAHGLGLISDETAAFVSRNARKLDDAVDPAGDLRFEYFGLRTVADRYLLRHPQSRLVVETPQYWLLRVACGLSGTPAEAIGFYRLMSSLAYLPSSPTLFNSGTRHTQMSSCFLVDSPRDELDSIYQRYHQVAKLSKFSGGIGIAWSRVRGRGALIRGTNGRSNGIVPFLKTLDAGVAAVNQGGRRKGAACVYLEPWHPDIEEFLELRDNTGEDARRTHNLNLANWLPDEFMRRVEADGDWSLIDPSEAPELPDLYGEEFDAAYRVAEKKAVRTVKARDLYGRMMRTLAQTGNGWMTFKDRSNTLSNQTGEPGNTIHLSNLCTEILEVNNDAETAVCNLGSVNLGAHVTADGVDWEKLRDTVRTAVVFLDRVIDINYYPAEQAAASNPRWRPVGLGLMGLQDAFFTLRLPFDSAEASELSTRVQEEIFLTALETSAGLAERFGPHPAYAQTRAARGDLHPELWGAVPSQPQRWAGLKARVGEHGLRNSLLVAIAPTATIASIAGCYECIEPQVSNLFKRETMSGEFLQVNTYLVGELKARGLWTASIRDQIKRAEGSVQGLAELPAEVRELFRTAWELPQRALIDLAAARAPYIDQSQSLNLFLAAPTIGKLSSMYLYAWKSGLKTTYYLRSRPATRIQQATVAVTSTAQPGVAVASSAQPGGAASSISGFAGTDAEALACSLENPESCEACQ
;
A
#
# COMPACT_ATOMS: atom_id res chain seq x y z
N MET A 1 -51.22 32.78 -25.86
CA MET A 1 -52.42 33.46 -25.31
C MET A 1 -52.11 33.67 -23.83
N GLY A 2 -51.75 34.86 -23.32
CA GLY A 2 -52.44 36.15 -23.43
C GLY A 2 -53.30 36.35 -22.17
N VAL A 3 -53.43 37.52 -21.52
CA VAL A 3 -53.28 38.91 -21.99
C VAL A 3 -53.19 39.90 -20.79
N ARG A 4 -52.48 41.04 -20.97
CA ARG A 4 -52.58 42.38 -20.33
C ARG A 4 -51.86 42.79 -19.03
N ASP A 5 -51.18 43.93 -19.17
CA ASP A 5 -50.61 44.82 -18.17
C ASP A 5 -51.59 45.89 -17.60
N CYS A 6 -51.15 46.53 -16.51
CA CYS A 6 -51.33 47.97 -16.18
C CYS A 6 -52.71 48.50 -15.69
N PRO A 7 -52.80 49.72 -15.06
CA PRO A 7 -51.72 50.66 -14.65
C PRO A 7 -51.85 51.40 -13.27
N ALA A 8 -50.71 51.94 -12.82
CA ALA A 8 -50.47 53.30 -12.25
C ALA A 8 -51.00 53.80 -10.87
N ALA A 9 -50.32 54.90 -10.45
CA ALA A 9 -50.58 55.88 -9.37
C ALA A 9 -50.17 55.51 -7.92
N VAL A 10 -49.67 56.40 -7.05
CA VAL A 10 -48.72 57.56 -7.09
C VAL A 10 -48.82 58.27 -5.71
N SER A 11 -47.66 58.54 -5.09
CA SER A 11 -47.40 59.52 -4.01
C SER A 11 -48.10 59.39 -2.63
N GLY A 12 -47.29 59.58 -1.58
CA GLY A 12 -47.72 59.69 -0.18
C GLY A 12 -46.55 60.16 0.71
N ASN A 13 -46.08 61.39 0.48
CA ASN A 13 -44.93 62.00 1.16
C ASN A 13 -45.32 62.56 2.55
N ASP A 14 -44.41 62.60 3.53
CA ASP A 14 -43.72 63.84 3.97
C ASP A 14 -43.23 63.86 5.46
N ARG A 15 -42.25 64.76 5.72
CA ARG A 15 -41.68 65.24 7.01
C ARG A 15 -40.67 64.32 7.73
N ARG A 16 -39.35 64.58 7.83
CA ARG A 16 -38.44 65.77 7.93
C ARG A 16 -38.12 66.29 9.34
N HIS A 17 -36.90 66.85 9.46
CA HIS A 17 -36.22 67.52 10.60
C HIS A 17 -35.61 66.57 11.65
N HIS A 18 -34.42 66.76 12.27
CA HIS A 18 -33.29 67.72 12.18
C HIS A 18 -32.08 67.14 12.99
N ALA A 19 -30.79 67.52 12.87
CA ALA A 19 -30.05 68.47 12.00
C ALA A 19 -28.51 68.12 11.90
N LEU A 20 -27.76 69.02 11.26
CA LEU A 20 -26.32 69.09 10.94
C LEU A 20 -25.34 69.47 12.09
N GLY A 21 -24.05 69.17 11.87
CA GLY A 21 -22.88 69.92 12.38
C GLY A 21 -22.09 69.28 13.54
N SER A 22 -20.77 69.42 13.74
CA SER A 22 -19.56 69.68 12.92
C SER A 22 -18.42 70.08 13.90
N SER A 23 -17.17 69.73 13.58
CA SER A 23 -15.90 70.30 14.10
C SER A 23 -15.43 70.12 15.58
N ARG A 24 -14.15 69.75 15.72
CA ARG A 24 -13.25 69.79 16.92
C ARG A 24 -12.95 71.26 17.34
N PRO A 25 -12.58 71.65 18.59
CA PRO A 25 -11.35 71.25 19.35
C PRO A 25 -11.55 71.15 20.91
N GLY A 26 -10.55 71.03 21.82
CA GLY A 26 -9.12 70.65 21.74
C GLY A 26 -8.19 71.28 22.83
N LYS A 27 -7.22 70.49 23.36
CA LYS A 27 -6.11 70.81 24.32
C LYS A 27 -6.42 71.13 25.80
N ARG A 28 -5.82 70.36 26.73
CA ARG A 28 -4.78 70.82 27.70
C ARG A 28 -3.97 69.63 28.28
N ARG A 29 -2.70 69.91 28.63
CA ARG A 29 -1.64 69.08 29.30
C ARG A 29 -1.46 69.59 30.76
N PRO A 30 -0.51 69.15 31.63
CA PRO A 30 0.70 68.29 31.50
C PRO A 30 0.71 67.09 32.51
N VAL A 31 1.74 66.24 32.69
CA VAL A 31 3.16 66.33 33.16
C VAL A 31 3.86 65.03 32.66
N GLY A 32 5.11 64.95 32.14
CA GLY A 32 6.44 65.28 32.71
C GLY A 32 6.97 64.10 33.55
N ASP A 33 8.19 63.56 33.46
CA ASP A 33 9.32 63.79 32.55
C ASP A 33 10.27 62.54 32.51
N ARG A 34 11.37 62.67 31.76
CA ARG A 34 12.46 61.73 31.40
C ARG A 34 13.09 60.77 32.45
N VAL A 35 13.49 59.59 31.94
CA VAL A 35 14.84 58.94 31.97
C VAL A 35 15.74 59.13 33.22
N SER A 36 16.10 58.03 33.92
CA SER A 36 17.51 57.55 34.07
C SER A 36 17.73 56.46 35.15
N ARG A 37 18.90 55.80 35.04
CA ARG A 37 19.54 54.75 35.85
C ARG A 37 19.47 54.89 37.39
N ALA A 38 19.40 53.77 38.11
CA ALA A 38 20.45 53.33 39.08
C ALA A 38 20.13 52.00 39.79
N CYS A 39 21.17 51.22 40.13
CA CYS A 39 21.12 50.20 41.19
C CYS A 39 21.23 50.85 42.58
N PRO A 40 21.21 50.07 43.66
CA PRO A 40 22.50 49.92 44.37
C PRO A 40 22.90 48.49 44.74
N ARG A 41 24.21 48.34 45.01
CA ARG A 41 24.90 47.14 45.50
C ARG A 41 24.46 46.80 46.94
N VAL A 42 24.77 45.60 47.46
CA VAL A 42 25.94 45.28 48.33
C VAL A 42 25.81 43.79 48.76
N ARG A 43 26.84 42.95 48.95
CA ARG A 43 28.31 43.15 49.07
C ARG A 43 29.16 42.14 48.24
N ARG A 44 29.84 41.21 48.92
CA ARG A 44 30.88 40.18 48.58
C ARG A 44 31.41 39.62 49.94
N PRO A 45 32.31 38.60 50.09
CA PRO A 45 33.40 38.21 49.16
C PRO A 45 33.81 36.70 49.05
N ALA A 46 34.84 36.48 48.21
CA ALA A 46 35.90 35.45 48.27
C ALA A 46 35.58 34.01 47.81
N SER A 47 36.48 33.24 47.16
CA SER A 47 37.87 33.51 46.68
C SER A 47 38.25 32.64 45.46
N ALA A 48 39.25 33.09 44.69
CA ALA A 48 39.91 32.38 43.57
C ALA A 48 41.11 31.52 44.10
N PRO A 49 42.11 30.97 43.34
CA PRO A 49 42.45 31.23 41.92
C PRO A 49 42.99 30.03 41.07
N HIS A 50 43.46 30.39 39.87
CA HIS A 50 44.27 29.66 38.88
C HIS A 50 45.29 28.61 39.39
N ALA A 51 45.53 27.61 38.52
CA ALA A 51 46.89 27.24 38.10
C ALA A 51 46.89 26.73 36.65
N SER A 52 47.95 27.03 35.88
CA SER A 52 48.22 26.47 34.56
C SER A 52 49.46 25.57 34.62
N CYS A 53 49.59 24.61 33.70
CA CYS A 53 50.92 24.20 33.20
C CYS A 53 50.83 23.38 31.90
N ALA A 54 51.57 23.83 30.90
CA ALA A 54 52.15 23.00 29.85
C ALA A 54 53.56 22.55 30.34
N ALA A 55 54.40 21.71 29.73
CA ALA A 55 54.40 20.87 28.52
C ALA A 55 55.61 19.89 28.63
N VAL A 56 55.83 19.04 27.61
CA VAL A 56 57.09 18.28 27.32
C VAL A 56 57.40 17.10 28.29
N GLY A 57 57.87 15.92 27.86
CA GLY A 57 58.06 15.36 26.50
C GLY A 57 58.92 14.07 26.50
N GLY A 58 59.08 13.44 25.31
CA GLY A 58 59.94 12.25 25.04
C GLY A 58 59.14 10.94 24.95
N ARG A 59 59.05 10.16 23.84
CA ARG A 59 59.96 9.66 22.76
C ARG A 59 60.49 8.23 23.00
N ALA A 60 60.56 7.47 21.89
CA ALA A 60 61.03 6.09 21.68
C ALA A 60 60.09 4.97 22.18
N GLY A 61 59.81 3.90 21.41
CA GLY A 61 60.17 3.59 20.02
C GLY A 61 59.41 2.37 19.47
N GLY A 62 59.44 2.14 18.15
CA GLY A 62 58.96 0.88 17.51
C GLY A 62 60.00 -0.25 17.57
N PRO A 63 59.95 -1.31 16.74
CA PRO A 63 59.20 -1.44 15.48
C PRO A 63 58.50 -2.81 15.22
N THR A 64 57.94 -2.97 14.01
CA THR A 64 57.49 -4.22 13.36
C THR A 64 58.62 -5.21 13.04
N PRO A 65 58.31 -6.52 12.88
CA PRO A 65 58.50 -7.22 11.58
C PRO A 65 57.24 -8.04 11.15
N SER A 66 56.80 -8.06 9.88
CA SER A 66 57.25 -8.89 8.71
C SER A 66 57.08 -10.43 8.91
N ALA A 67 56.27 -11.20 8.17
CA ALA A 67 56.16 -11.47 6.70
C ALA A 67 57.12 -12.56 6.15
N VAL A 68 56.83 -13.11 4.95
CA VAL A 68 57.61 -14.11 4.14
C VAL A 68 57.37 -15.59 4.55
N ARG A 69 56.62 -16.43 3.79
CA ARG A 69 56.82 -17.10 2.47
C ARG A 69 57.85 -18.27 2.46
N CYS A 70 57.38 -19.45 2.00
CA CYS A 70 57.91 -20.31 0.89
C CYS A 70 57.26 -21.70 1.01
N ASP A 71 56.72 -22.40 0.00
CA ASP A 71 57.05 -22.68 -1.42
C ASP A 71 57.61 -24.12 -1.62
N ARG A 72 57.28 -24.72 -2.77
CA ARG A 72 57.87 -25.94 -3.41
C ARG A 72 57.66 -27.36 -2.87
N SER A 73 56.68 -28.02 -3.52
CA SER A 73 56.88 -29.10 -4.52
C SER A 73 57.20 -30.57 -4.15
N ALA A 74 56.37 -31.45 -4.75
CA ALA A 74 56.70 -32.72 -5.45
C ALA A 74 56.95 -34.03 -4.67
N GLY A 75 56.21 -35.09 -5.04
CA GLY A 75 56.36 -36.44 -4.45
C GLY A 75 55.43 -37.54 -5.00
N ARG A 76 55.50 -37.80 -6.30
CA ARG A 76 54.79 -38.83 -7.10
C ARG A 76 54.79 -40.28 -6.56
N ARG A 77 53.65 -41.01 -6.68
CA ARG A 77 53.43 -42.32 -7.38
C ARG A 77 52.08 -42.95 -6.92
N LEU A 78 51.08 -43.25 -7.77
CA LEU A 78 50.93 -44.30 -8.80
C LEU A 78 50.90 -45.76 -8.29
N TRP A 79 49.69 -46.36 -8.12
CA TRP A 79 49.21 -47.54 -8.89
C TRP A 79 47.73 -47.89 -8.62
N ARG A 80 47.12 -48.72 -9.50
CA ARG A 80 45.72 -49.24 -9.41
C ARG A 80 45.70 -50.79 -9.19
N PRO A 81 44.63 -51.57 -9.52
CA PRO A 81 43.77 -52.29 -8.56
C PRO A 81 43.88 -53.85 -8.69
N PRO A 82 42.95 -54.69 -8.15
CA PRO A 82 41.75 -55.04 -8.93
C PRO A 82 40.45 -55.40 -8.14
N CYS A 83 39.39 -55.58 -8.92
CA CYS A 83 37.98 -55.82 -8.59
C CYS A 83 37.58 -57.24 -8.09
N VAL A 84 36.25 -57.38 -7.84
CA VAL A 84 35.38 -58.60 -7.81
C VAL A 84 35.46 -59.48 -6.53
N ARG A 85 34.41 -59.59 -5.68
CA ARG A 85 33.18 -60.39 -5.91
C ARG A 85 32.01 -60.06 -4.95
N ARG A 86 30.79 -60.27 -5.46
CA ARG A 86 29.46 -60.35 -4.77
C ARG A 86 29.19 -61.84 -4.38
N PRO A 87 28.21 -62.21 -3.51
CA PRO A 87 26.77 -62.08 -3.86
C PRO A 87 25.77 -61.84 -2.69
N ARG A 88 24.47 -61.83 -3.04
CA ARG A 88 23.25 -61.64 -2.21
C ARG A 88 22.67 -62.96 -1.65
N ARG A 89 21.75 -62.82 -0.68
CA ARG A 89 20.64 -63.70 -0.15
C ARG A 89 20.82 -63.90 1.37
N GLN A 90 19.81 -63.90 2.25
CA GLN A 90 18.33 -63.74 2.22
C GLN A 90 17.93 -62.82 3.42
N ALA A 91 16.78 -62.16 3.59
CA ALA A 91 15.39 -62.26 3.06
C ALA A 91 14.46 -63.26 3.79
N GLU A 92 13.51 -62.70 4.58
CA GLU A 92 12.34 -63.33 5.27
C GLU A 92 12.68 -64.43 6.33
N GLU A 93 11.96 -64.65 7.45
CA GLU A 93 10.67 -64.18 8.00
C GLU A 93 10.59 -64.48 9.53
N GLY A 94 9.53 -64.03 10.24
CA GLY A 94 9.19 -64.44 11.63
C GLY A 94 9.85 -63.64 12.77
N GLU A 95 9.17 -62.82 13.59
CA GLU A 95 8.08 -63.14 14.55
C GLU A 95 8.52 -64.04 15.71
N MET A 96 8.78 -63.47 16.91
CA MET A 96 8.25 -64.00 18.19
C MET A 96 8.62 -63.21 19.48
N THR A 97 7.59 -63.07 20.33
CA THR A 97 7.58 -63.03 21.81
C THR A 97 8.30 -61.95 22.62
N VAL A 98 7.46 -61.23 23.38
CA VAL A 98 7.79 -60.49 24.61
C VAL A 98 8.35 -61.44 25.68
N THR A 99 9.57 -61.18 26.16
CA THR A 99 10.12 -61.84 27.36
C THR A 99 9.55 -61.22 28.64
N ARG A 100 9.02 -62.08 29.51
CA ARG A 100 8.38 -61.71 30.77
C ARG A 100 9.40 -61.77 31.91
N GLU A 101 9.99 -60.64 32.30
CA GLU A 101 10.91 -60.61 33.44
C GLU A 101 10.22 -60.93 34.76
N ARG A 102 10.92 -61.68 35.62
CA ARG A 102 10.42 -62.16 36.91
C ARG A 102 10.58 -61.08 37.99
N ALA A 103 9.58 -60.98 38.85
CA ALA A 103 9.62 -60.12 40.03
C ALA A 103 10.72 -60.54 41.02
N THR A 104 11.43 -59.54 41.55
CA THR A 104 12.20 -59.62 42.80
C THR A 104 11.63 -58.56 43.76
N ASN A 105 11.29 -58.98 44.98
CA ASN A 105 10.70 -58.10 45.98
C ASN A 105 11.79 -57.20 46.61
N GLY A 106 11.68 -55.89 46.37
CA GLY A 106 12.35 -54.80 47.07
C GLY A 106 11.31 -53.78 47.56
N PRO A 107 11.62 -52.92 48.54
CA PRO A 107 10.60 -52.32 49.41
C PRO A 107 9.66 -51.34 48.70
N ALA A 108 8.41 -51.30 49.18
CA ALA A 108 7.36 -50.43 48.69
C ALA A 108 7.64 -48.93 48.95
N GLY A 109 7.03 -48.06 48.14
CA GLY A 109 6.78 -46.68 48.56
C GLY A 109 7.53 -45.56 47.82
N ALA A 110 7.87 -45.75 46.55
CA ALA A 110 8.13 -44.62 45.65
C ALA A 110 7.19 -44.69 44.44
N GLU A 111 5.95 -44.24 44.63
CA GLU A 111 5.16 -43.81 43.48
C GLU A 111 5.97 -42.74 42.75
N GLN A 112 6.37 -43.02 41.50
CA GLN A 112 6.62 -41.94 40.55
C GLN A 112 5.28 -41.22 40.37
N ARG A 113 5.03 -40.23 41.21
CA ARG A 113 3.98 -39.23 41.00
C ARG A 113 4.22 -38.67 39.61
N ARG A 114 3.41 -39.10 38.64
CA ARG A 114 3.30 -38.39 37.35
C ARG A 114 3.01 -36.94 37.72
N GLN A 115 3.97 -36.05 37.51
CA GLN A 115 3.72 -34.62 37.57
C GLN A 115 2.72 -34.33 36.46
N VAL A 116 1.45 -34.25 36.82
CA VAL A 116 0.39 -33.83 35.92
C VAL A 116 0.61 -32.34 35.71
N MET A 117 1.09 -31.97 34.52
CA MET A 117 1.35 -30.57 34.19
C MET A 117 0.13 -29.71 34.50
N GLY A 118 0.34 -28.60 35.20
CA GLY A 118 -0.68 -27.63 35.56
C GLY A 118 -0.70 -26.46 34.59
N VAL A 119 -1.90 -25.97 34.27
CA VAL A 119 -2.14 -24.74 33.51
C VAL A 119 -2.76 -23.69 34.44
N ARG A 120 -2.20 -22.48 34.45
CA ARG A 120 -2.75 -21.35 35.21
C ARG A 120 -3.84 -20.61 34.40
N LYS A 121 -5.05 -20.57 34.94
CA LYS A 121 -6.21 -19.87 34.39
C LYS A 121 -6.05 -18.35 34.46
N ARG A 122 -6.83 -17.64 33.64
CA ARG A 122 -6.87 -16.16 33.63
C ARG A 122 -7.33 -15.55 34.96
N ASN A 123 -8.04 -16.30 35.81
CA ASN A 123 -8.43 -15.89 37.17
C ASN A 123 -7.37 -16.20 38.26
N GLY A 124 -6.27 -16.85 37.90
CA GLY A 124 -5.18 -17.19 38.82
C GLY A 124 -5.11 -18.66 39.26
N ASP A 125 -6.21 -19.42 39.15
CA ASP A 125 -6.27 -20.83 39.58
C ASP A 125 -5.41 -21.74 38.70
N THR A 126 -4.83 -22.81 39.27
CA THR A 126 -4.16 -23.86 38.48
C THR A 126 -5.07 -25.07 38.31
N GLU A 127 -5.18 -25.61 37.09
CA GLU A 127 -5.84 -26.90 36.82
C GLU A 127 -4.91 -27.85 36.05
N PRO A 128 -5.04 -29.19 36.18
CA PRO A 128 -4.28 -30.12 35.36
C PRO A 128 -4.62 -29.99 33.87
N VAL A 129 -3.61 -30.15 33.00
CA VAL A 129 -3.77 -30.25 31.54
C VAL A 129 -4.71 -31.41 31.20
N ASP A 130 -5.77 -31.13 30.44
CA ASP A 130 -6.71 -32.12 29.93
C ASP A 130 -6.80 -31.98 28.40
N VAL A 131 -6.27 -32.98 27.69
CA VAL A 131 -6.33 -33.06 26.21
C VAL A 131 -7.76 -32.88 25.71
N ASN A 132 -8.73 -33.52 26.37
CA ASN A 132 -10.12 -33.51 25.94
C ASN A 132 -10.78 -32.15 26.18
N LYS A 133 -10.29 -31.30 27.11
CA LYS A 133 -10.74 -29.90 27.19
C LYS A 133 -10.23 -29.07 26.01
N ILE A 134 -8.99 -29.31 25.57
CA ILE A 134 -8.38 -28.59 24.45
C ILE A 134 -9.04 -29.01 23.13
N VAL A 135 -9.20 -30.32 22.90
CA VAL A 135 -9.98 -30.87 21.77
C VAL A 135 -11.39 -30.25 21.74
N ARG A 136 -12.16 -30.33 22.83
CA ARG A 136 -13.50 -29.69 22.93
C ARG A 136 -13.49 -28.16 22.88
N ALA A 137 -12.34 -27.50 22.94
CA ALA A 137 -12.24 -26.05 22.72
C ALA A 137 -11.98 -25.73 21.24
N VAL A 138 -11.19 -26.56 20.55
CA VAL A 138 -10.95 -26.48 19.10
C VAL A 138 -12.17 -26.94 18.29
N GLU A 139 -12.82 -28.04 18.69
CA GLU A 139 -14.02 -28.62 18.05
C GLU A 139 -15.17 -27.61 17.86
N ARG A 140 -15.30 -26.63 18.77
CA ARG A 140 -16.33 -25.58 18.67
C ARG A 140 -16.17 -24.68 17.44
N TRP A 141 -15.00 -24.68 16.80
CA TRP A 141 -14.64 -23.77 15.72
C TRP A 141 -14.43 -24.47 14.37
N VAL A 142 -14.74 -25.77 14.25
CA VAL A 142 -14.57 -26.57 13.01
C VAL A 142 -15.87 -27.06 12.37
N ALA A 143 -17.03 -26.59 12.81
CA ALA A 143 -18.33 -27.16 12.41
C ALA A 143 -18.62 -27.16 10.89
N ASP A 144 -17.98 -26.26 10.13
CA ASP A 144 -18.02 -26.10 8.68
C ASP A 144 -16.61 -26.26 8.03
N LEU A 145 -15.68 -26.92 8.73
CA LEU A 145 -14.29 -27.14 8.30
C LEU A 145 -13.98 -28.65 8.26
N ASP A 146 -14.58 -29.35 7.29
CA ASP A 146 -14.57 -30.81 7.16
C ASP A 146 -13.17 -31.45 7.08
N GLU A 147 -12.14 -30.69 6.69
CA GLU A 147 -10.77 -31.18 6.44
C GLU A 147 -9.81 -30.84 7.60
N VAL A 148 -10.33 -30.33 8.71
CA VAL A 148 -9.58 -29.94 9.90
C VAL A 148 -9.70 -31.01 11.00
N ASP A 149 -8.56 -31.40 11.59
CA ASP A 149 -8.48 -32.37 12.68
C ASP A 149 -8.19 -31.64 14.02
N PRO A 150 -9.20 -31.49 14.92
CA PRO A 150 -9.02 -30.89 16.24
C PRO A 150 -8.04 -31.64 17.15
N LEU A 151 -7.97 -32.97 17.03
CA LEU A 151 -7.09 -33.81 17.83
C LEU A 151 -5.63 -33.61 17.43
N ARG A 152 -5.35 -33.42 16.13
CA ARG A 152 -4.01 -33.06 15.62
C ARG A 152 -3.53 -31.73 16.21
N VAL A 153 -4.39 -30.71 16.23
CA VAL A 153 -4.07 -29.39 16.83
C VAL A 153 -3.84 -29.51 18.33
N ALA A 154 -4.75 -30.18 19.05
CA ALA A 154 -4.64 -30.35 20.50
C ALA A 154 -3.38 -31.13 20.91
N THR A 155 -3.06 -32.23 20.21
CA THR A 155 -1.90 -33.07 20.50
C THR A 155 -0.59 -32.32 20.28
N LYS A 156 -0.46 -31.58 19.15
CA LYS A 156 0.70 -30.73 18.90
C LYS A 156 0.83 -29.61 19.95
N THR A 157 -0.27 -28.94 20.29
CA THR A 157 -0.30 -27.87 21.31
C THR A 157 0.25 -28.36 22.65
N ILE A 158 -0.19 -29.53 23.11
CA ILE A 158 0.24 -30.10 24.40
C ILE A 158 1.70 -30.51 24.38
N SER A 159 2.22 -30.95 23.23
CA SER A 159 3.64 -31.29 23.06
C SER A 159 4.57 -30.07 23.18
N GLY A 160 4.06 -28.86 22.95
CA GLY A 160 4.80 -27.61 23.12
C GLY A 160 4.55 -26.89 24.45
N LEU A 161 3.77 -27.47 25.37
CA LEU A 161 3.42 -26.85 26.65
C LEU A 161 4.41 -27.22 27.76
N TYR A 162 4.63 -26.31 28.70
CA TYR A 162 5.43 -26.52 29.91
C TYR A 162 4.58 -26.41 31.19
N ASP A 163 5.05 -26.98 32.29
CA ASP A 163 4.36 -26.93 33.58
C ASP A 163 4.25 -25.50 34.13
N GLY A 164 3.05 -25.08 34.54
CA GLY A 164 2.76 -23.72 35.00
C GLY A 164 2.46 -22.72 33.87
N ALA A 165 2.43 -23.14 32.61
CA ALA A 165 1.99 -22.29 31.50
C ALA A 165 0.58 -21.74 31.72
N THR A 166 0.29 -20.56 31.20
CA THR A 166 -1.04 -19.95 31.33
C THR A 166 -2.00 -20.42 30.24
N THR A 167 -3.29 -20.37 30.54
CA THR A 167 -4.38 -20.56 29.55
C THR A 167 -4.30 -19.57 28.38
N ALA A 168 -3.66 -18.40 28.55
CA ALA A 168 -3.41 -17.46 27.46
C ALA A 168 -2.24 -17.89 26.55
N GLU A 169 -1.19 -18.48 27.12
CA GLU A 169 -0.10 -19.10 26.34
C GLU A 169 -0.59 -20.36 25.61
N LEU A 170 -1.45 -21.17 26.25
CA LEU A 170 -2.14 -22.30 25.64
C LEU A 170 -3.03 -21.91 24.44
N ASP A 171 -3.85 -20.86 24.60
CA ASP A 171 -4.66 -20.32 23.50
C ASP A 171 -3.76 -19.88 22.32
N ARG A 172 -2.68 -19.14 22.60
CA ARG A 172 -1.72 -18.67 21.58
C ARG A 172 -1.00 -19.82 20.87
N LEU A 173 -0.59 -20.84 21.60
CA LEU A 173 0.08 -22.02 21.04
C LEU A 173 -0.86 -22.84 20.15
N SER A 174 -2.15 -22.94 20.50
CA SER A 174 -3.18 -23.54 19.64
C SER A 174 -3.35 -22.77 18.33
N ILE A 175 -3.38 -21.43 18.39
CA ILE A 175 -3.49 -20.55 17.21
C ILE A 175 -2.27 -20.75 16.29
N GLN A 176 -1.06 -20.73 16.84
CA GLN A 176 0.17 -20.95 16.07
C GLN A 176 0.22 -22.36 15.46
N THR A 177 -0.14 -23.38 16.25
CA THR A 177 -0.19 -24.79 15.79
C THR A 177 -1.16 -24.96 14.62
N ALA A 178 -2.31 -24.30 14.63
CA ALA A 178 -3.24 -24.29 13.50
C ALA A 178 -2.64 -23.55 12.30
N ALA A 179 -2.02 -22.39 12.51
CA ALA A 179 -1.39 -21.61 11.43
C ALA A 179 -0.26 -22.37 10.71
N GLU A 180 0.54 -23.17 11.43
CA GLU A 180 1.58 -24.02 10.85
C GLU A 180 1.03 -25.12 9.90
N LEU A 181 -0.24 -25.49 10.03
CA LEU A 181 -0.88 -26.52 9.20
C LEU A 181 -1.49 -25.99 7.89
N ILE A 182 -1.57 -24.66 7.71
CA ILE A 182 -2.13 -24.00 6.51
C ILE A 182 -1.48 -24.50 5.20
N GLY A 183 -0.17 -24.79 5.23
CA GLY A 183 0.58 -25.28 4.07
C GLY A 183 0.30 -26.71 3.64
N GLU A 184 -0.35 -27.49 4.49
CA GLU A 184 -0.88 -28.81 4.16
C GLU A 184 -2.36 -28.72 3.74
N GLU A 185 -3.13 -27.93 4.49
CA GLU A 185 -4.57 -27.77 4.34
C GLU A 185 -5.01 -26.32 4.64
N PRO A 186 -5.50 -25.56 3.64
CA PRO A 186 -5.89 -24.17 3.83
C PRO A 186 -7.02 -23.93 4.84
N GLN A 187 -7.94 -24.88 5.09
CA GLN A 187 -9.02 -24.69 6.08
C GLN A 187 -8.51 -24.40 7.51
N TYR A 188 -7.27 -24.78 7.84
CA TYR A 188 -6.66 -24.40 9.13
C TYR A 188 -6.46 -22.89 9.29
N SER A 189 -6.46 -22.10 8.20
CA SER A 189 -6.44 -20.64 8.27
C SER A 189 -7.71 -20.10 8.91
N LYS A 190 -8.89 -20.60 8.51
CA LYS A 190 -10.16 -20.26 9.17
C LYS A 190 -10.18 -20.72 10.63
N LEU A 191 -9.66 -21.90 10.95
CA LEU A 191 -9.55 -22.34 12.35
C LEU A 191 -8.65 -21.40 13.18
N ALA A 192 -7.45 -21.07 12.69
CA ALA A 192 -6.52 -20.19 13.38
C ALA A 192 -7.09 -18.78 13.57
N ALA A 193 -7.86 -18.27 12.59
CA ALA A 193 -8.62 -17.04 12.72
C ALA A 193 -9.67 -17.13 13.84
N ARG A 194 -10.51 -18.17 13.84
CA ARG A 194 -11.58 -18.36 14.85
C ARG A 194 -11.02 -18.48 16.26
N LEU A 195 -9.93 -19.20 16.44
CA LEU A 195 -9.21 -19.31 17.71
C LEU A 195 -8.65 -17.94 18.15
N LEU A 196 -8.14 -17.12 17.22
CA LEU A 196 -7.68 -15.75 17.50
C LEU A 196 -8.83 -14.80 17.85
N ALA A 197 -9.97 -14.86 17.15
CA ALA A 197 -11.17 -14.10 17.48
C ALA A 197 -11.67 -14.44 18.90
N ALA A 198 -11.73 -15.73 19.22
CA ALA A 198 -12.08 -16.20 20.56
C ALA A 198 -11.07 -15.76 21.63
N TYR A 199 -9.77 -15.69 21.31
CA TYR A 199 -8.75 -15.15 22.21
C TYR A 199 -8.95 -13.65 22.49
N VAL A 200 -9.26 -12.87 21.45
CA VAL A 200 -9.56 -11.44 21.51
C VAL A 200 -10.83 -11.17 22.33
N ASP A 201 -11.93 -11.89 22.08
CA ASP A 201 -13.17 -11.75 22.86
C ASP A 201 -12.94 -12.03 24.35
N LYS A 202 -12.18 -13.09 24.70
CA LYS A 202 -11.78 -13.36 26.11
C LYS A 202 -10.95 -12.22 26.72
N GLU A 203 -10.12 -11.52 25.94
CA GLU A 203 -9.31 -10.38 26.42
C GLU A 203 -10.17 -9.12 26.64
N VAL A 204 -11.11 -8.84 25.73
CA VAL A 204 -12.08 -7.74 25.85
C VAL A 204 -13.04 -7.98 27.04
N ARG A 205 -13.65 -9.17 27.14
CA ARG A 205 -14.55 -9.51 28.26
C ARG A 205 -13.84 -9.58 29.60
N GLY A 206 -12.56 -9.94 29.62
CA GLY A 206 -11.70 -9.86 30.80
C GLY A 206 -11.58 -8.45 31.40
N GLN A 207 -11.80 -7.41 30.59
CA GLN A 207 -11.83 -5.99 30.99
C GLN A 207 -13.27 -5.51 31.29
N GLN A 208 -14.21 -6.43 31.56
CA GLN A 208 -15.63 -6.15 31.87
C GLN A 208 -16.43 -5.49 30.72
N VAL A 209 -15.94 -5.59 29.48
CA VAL A 209 -16.63 -5.13 28.28
C VAL A 209 -17.42 -6.29 27.66
N ALA A 210 -18.75 -6.23 27.71
CA ALA A 210 -19.64 -7.29 27.21
C ALA A 210 -20.44 -6.92 25.95
N SER A 211 -20.58 -5.62 25.64
CA SER A 211 -21.30 -5.09 24.47
C SER A 211 -20.50 -4.01 23.72
N PHE A 212 -20.95 -3.64 22.51
CA PHE A 212 -20.32 -2.59 21.70
C PHE A 212 -20.40 -1.22 22.40
N SER A 213 -21.57 -0.85 22.92
CA SER A 213 -21.75 0.42 23.63
C SER A 213 -20.93 0.52 24.92
N GLN A 214 -20.62 -0.61 25.57
CA GLN A 214 -19.67 -0.68 26.67
C GLN A 214 -18.21 -0.52 26.20
N SER A 215 -17.82 -1.16 25.09
CA SER A 215 -16.49 -1.01 24.49
C SER A 215 -16.19 0.46 24.13
N ILE A 216 -17.14 1.13 23.48
CA ILE A 216 -17.05 2.55 23.13
C ILE A 216 -16.94 3.42 24.39
N ARG A 217 -17.74 3.17 25.43
CA ARG A 217 -17.68 3.93 26.70
C ARG A 217 -16.35 3.72 27.43
N TYR A 218 -15.83 2.50 27.44
CA TYR A 218 -14.56 2.15 28.06
C TYR A 218 -13.40 2.84 27.32
N ALA A 219 -13.34 2.71 25.99
CA ALA A 219 -12.33 3.35 25.15
C ALA A 219 -12.43 4.89 25.16
N HIS A 220 -13.62 5.46 25.35
CA HIS A 220 -13.81 6.90 25.60
C HIS A 220 -13.22 7.33 26.95
N GLY A 221 -13.45 6.58 28.02
CA GLY A 221 -12.82 6.81 29.32
C GLY A 221 -11.29 6.71 29.32
N LEU A 222 -10.73 5.91 28.40
CA LEU A 222 -9.28 5.82 28.12
C LEU A 222 -8.76 6.94 27.20
N GLY A 223 -9.63 7.84 26.71
CA GLY A 223 -9.27 8.94 25.84
C GLY A 223 -8.96 8.56 24.39
N LEU A 224 -9.49 7.42 23.89
CA LEU A 224 -9.26 6.95 22.52
C LEU A 224 -10.37 7.37 21.53
N ILE A 225 -11.62 7.41 22.00
CA ILE A 225 -12.84 7.73 21.21
C ILE A 225 -13.16 9.23 21.28
N SER A 226 -13.76 9.81 20.22
CA SER A 226 -14.25 11.20 20.26
C SER A 226 -15.54 11.37 21.07
N ASP A 227 -15.71 12.54 21.68
CA ASP A 227 -16.90 12.84 22.48
C ASP A 227 -18.20 12.74 21.66
N GLU A 228 -18.15 13.12 20.38
CA GLU A 228 -19.27 13.01 19.44
C GLU A 228 -19.65 11.56 19.15
N THR A 229 -18.67 10.68 18.90
CA THR A 229 -18.91 9.24 18.66
C THR A 229 -19.44 8.57 19.92
N ALA A 230 -18.86 8.86 21.08
CA ALA A 230 -19.33 8.34 22.36
C ALA A 230 -20.78 8.77 22.65
N ALA A 231 -21.12 10.04 22.37
CA ALA A 231 -22.48 10.55 22.55
C ALA A 231 -23.48 9.96 21.53
N PHE A 232 -23.09 9.79 20.26
CA PHE A 232 -23.90 9.14 19.23
C PHE A 232 -24.22 7.68 19.61
N VAL A 233 -23.21 6.91 20.00
CA VAL A 233 -23.38 5.51 20.42
C VAL A 233 -24.21 5.44 21.70
N SER A 234 -23.95 6.29 22.69
CA SER A 234 -24.73 6.32 23.95
C SER A 234 -26.23 6.57 23.70
N ARG A 235 -26.59 7.50 22.81
CA ARG A 235 -28.00 7.77 22.43
C ARG A 235 -28.67 6.62 21.69
N ASN A 236 -27.91 5.80 20.97
CA ASN A 236 -28.42 4.73 20.09
C ASN A 236 -28.09 3.32 20.58
N ALA A 237 -27.54 3.17 21.80
CA ALA A 237 -26.83 1.99 22.28
C ALA A 237 -27.54 0.67 21.93
N ARG A 238 -28.81 0.53 22.33
CA ARG A 238 -29.61 -0.67 22.04
C ARG A 238 -29.62 -1.06 20.55
N LYS A 239 -29.89 -0.10 19.65
CA LYS A 239 -29.96 -0.39 18.19
C LYS A 239 -28.62 -0.82 17.60
N LEU A 240 -27.52 -0.33 18.18
CA LEU A 240 -26.16 -0.63 17.71
C LEU A 240 -25.64 -1.93 18.32
N ASP A 241 -25.91 -2.18 19.61
CA ASP A 241 -25.64 -3.46 20.28
C ASP A 241 -26.44 -4.60 19.63
N ASP A 242 -27.74 -4.40 19.36
CA ASP A 242 -28.63 -5.36 18.66
C ASP A 242 -28.20 -5.61 17.19
N ALA A 243 -27.35 -4.75 16.61
CA ALA A 243 -26.91 -4.86 15.22
C ALA A 243 -25.60 -5.62 15.01
N VAL A 244 -24.83 -5.90 16.07
CA VAL A 244 -23.57 -6.65 16.00
C VAL A 244 -23.86 -8.08 15.52
N ASP A 245 -23.17 -8.51 14.47
CA ASP A 245 -23.23 -9.87 13.93
C ASP A 245 -22.22 -10.79 14.66
N PRO A 246 -22.66 -11.73 15.52
CA PRO A 246 -21.76 -12.60 16.26
C PRO A 246 -21.00 -13.61 15.37
N ALA A 247 -21.50 -13.85 14.15
CA ALA A 247 -20.86 -14.74 13.17
C ALA A 247 -19.89 -13.99 12.25
N GLY A 248 -19.83 -12.65 12.30
CA GLY A 248 -19.00 -11.85 11.40
C GLY A 248 -17.50 -12.14 11.51
N ASP A 249 -17.03 -12.51 12.70
CA ASP A 249 -15.62 -12.88 12.92
C ASP A 249 -15.24 -14.23 12.26
N LEU A 250 -16.21 -15.06 11.89
CA LEU A 250 -15.98 -16.35 11.22
C LEU A 250 -15.61 -16.20 9.73
N ARG A 251 -15.75 -14.99 9.16
CA ARG A 251 -15.47 -14.67 7.76
C ARG A 251 -13.98 -14.42 7.47
N PHE A 252 -13.18 -14.11 8.49
CA PHE A 252 -11.78 -13.78 8.30
C PHE A 252 -10.89 -15.01 8.12
N GLU A 253 -9.87 -14.88 7.27
CA GLU A 253 -8.71 -15.76 7.24
C GLU A 253 -7.67 -15.32 8.27
N TYR A 254 -6.77 -16.24 8.69
CA TYR A 254 -5.87 -16.02 9.82
C TYR A 254 -4.98 -14.79 9.65
N PHE A 255 -4.38 -14.64 8.47
CA PHE A 255 -3.47 -13.54 8.17
C PHE A 255 -4.17 -12.17 8.24
N GLY A 256 -5.38 -12.09 7.70
CA GLY A 256 -6.23 -10.89 7.76
C GLY A 256 -6.61 -10.53 9.19
N LEU A 257 -7.14 -11.48 9.96
CA LEU A 257 -7.52 -11.23 11.35
C LEU A 257 -6.32 -10.92 12.24
N ARG A 258 -5.17 -11.56 12.00
CA ARG A 258 -3.94 -11.28 12.74
C ARG A 258 -3.45 -9.86 12.50
N THR A 259 -3.53 -9.39 11.26
CA THR A 259 -3.24 -8.01 10.87
C THR A 259 -4.20 -7.02 11.56
N VAL A 260 -5.50 -7.34 11.63
CA VAL A 260 -6.50 -6.56 12.40
C VAL A 260 -6.13 -6.50 13.89
N ALA A 261 -5.87 -7.65 14.51
CA ALA A 261 -5.58 -7.76 15.93
C ALA A 261 -4.30 -7.02 16.35
N ASP A 262 -3.24 -7.11 15.54
CA ASP A 262 -1.96 -6.47 15.87
C ASP A 262 -2.00 -4.94 15.67
N ARG A 263 -2.64 -4.47 14.58
CA ARG A 263 -2.49 -3.09 14.09
C ARG A 263 -3.73 -2.21 14.23
N TYR A 264 -4.95 -2.77 14.07
CA TYR A 264 -6.18 -1.97 13.91
C TYR A 264 -7.02 -1.86 15.18
N LEU A 265 -7.11 -2.94 15.97
CA LEU A 265 -7.88 -2.91 17.22
C LEU A 265 -7.27 -1.90 18.21
N LEU A 266 -8.11 -1.05 18.78
CA LEU A 266 -7.73 -0.13 19.84
C LEU A 266 -7.16 -0.91 21.04
N ARG A 267 -6.11 -0.34 21.65
CA ARG A 267 -5.38 -0.94 22.78
C ARG A 267 -5.31 0.02 23.96
N HIS A 268 -5.49 -0.51 25.16
CA HIS A 268 -5.35 0.23 26.40
C HIS A 268 -3.99 0.95 26.45
N PRO A 269 -3.91 2.25 26.86
CA PRO A 269 -2.67 3.00 26.78
C PRO A 269 -1.52 2.37 27.59
N GLN A 270 -1.80 1.92 28.82
CA GLN A 270 -0.81 1.31 29.73
C GLN A 270 -0.67 -0.22 29.54
N SER A 271 -1.74 -1.01 29.72
CA SER A 271 -1.63 -2.49 29.68
C SER A 271 -1.48 -3.09 28.28
N ARG A 272 -1.72 -2.31 27.22
CA ARG A 272 -1.67 -2.71 25.79
C ARG A 272 -2.65 -3.82 25.36
N LEU A 273 -3.52 -4.29 26.26
CA LEU A 273 -4.63 -5.20 25.95
C LEU A 273 -5.59 -4.56 24.93
N VAL A 274 -6.21 -5.36 24.06
CA VAL A 274 -7.22 -4.90 23.10
C VAL A 274 -8.53 -4.54 23.82
N VAL A 275 -9.20 -3.46 23.41
CA VAL A 275 -10.42 -2.95 24.08
C VAL A 275 -11.70 -3.10 23.25
N GLU A 276 -11.59 -3.66 22.05
CA GLU A 276 -12.66 -3.90 21.09
C GLU A 276 -12.41 -5.22 20.34
N THR A 277 -13.49 -5.87 19.89
CA THR A 277 -13.44 -7.03 18.98
C THR A 277 -13.44 -6.56 17.53
N PRO A 278 -13.18 -7.41 16.51
CA PRO A 278 -13.21 -6.99 15.12
C PRO A 278 -14.58 -6.44 14.68
N GLN A 279 -15.69 -7.04 15.14
CA GLN A 279 -17.02 -6.49 14.88
C GLN A 279 -17.24 -5.12 15.55
N TYR A 280 -16.76 -4.93 16.79
CA TYR A 280 -16.86 -3.63 17.47
C TYR A 280 -16.01 -2.56 16.77
N TRP A 281 -14.83 -2.93 16.26
CA TRP A 281 -13.99 -2.07 15.42
C TRP A 281 -14.71 -1.62 14.15
N LEU A 282 -15.30 -2.55 13.38
CA LEU A 282 -16.03 -2.19 12.16
C LEU A 282 -17.27 -1.32 12.46
N LEU A 283 -18.00 -1.60 13.54
CA LEU A 283 -19.15 -0.80 13.95
C LEU A 283 -18.73 0.58 14.50
N ARG A 284 -17.56 0.69 15.14
CA ARG A 284 -16.94 1.98 15.51
C ARG A 284 -16.64 2.82 14.27
N VAL A 285 -15.99 2.22 13.26
CA VAL A 285 -15.65 2.91 12.00
C VAL A 285 -16.92 3.40 11.28
N ALA A 286 -17.99 2.61 11.29
CA ALA A 286 -19.28 3.02 10.76
C ALA A 286 -19.93 4.16 11.56
N CYS A 287 -19.98 4.05 12.90
CA CYS A 287 -20.56 5.08 13.77
C CYS A 287 -19.82 6.42 13.67
N GLY A 288 -18.48 6.40 13.54
CA GLY A 288 -17.66 7.61 13.38
C GLY A 288 -17.89 8.38 12.07
N LEU A 289 -18.66 7.81 11.13
CA LEU A 289 -19.00 8.40 9.84
C LEU A 289 -20.52 8.54 9.64
N SER A 290 -21.36 8.31 10.65
CA SER A 290 -22.82 8.24 10.45
C SER A 290 -23.58 9.31 11.23
N GLY A 291 -24.52 9.97 10.57
CA GLY A 291 -25.48 10.87 11.21
C GLY A 291 -26.66 10.13 11.86
N THR A 292 -26.94 8.90 11.41
CA THR A 292 -28.08 8.09 11.91
C THR A 292 -27.69 6.64 12.22
N PRO A 293 -28.38 5.95 13.14
CA PRO A 293 -28.11 4.53 13.41
C PRO A 293 -28.41 3.63 12.21
N ALA A 294 -29.32 4.00 11.31
CA ALA A 294 -29.62 3.21 10.11
C ALA A 294 -28.45 3.22 9.12
N GLU A 295 -27.85 4.40 8.90
CA GLU A 295 -26.63 4.60 8.11
C GLU A 295 -25.46 3.82 8.71
N ALA A 296 -25.24 3.92 10.03
CA ALA A 296 -24.21 3.17 10.75
C ALA A 296 -24.34 1.65 10.59
N ILE A 297 -25.57 1.13 10.68
CA ILE A 297 -25.85 -0.30 10.50
C ILE A 297 -25.62 -0.72 9.04
N GLY A 298 -25.96 0.13 8.05
CA GLY A 298 -25.68 -0.12 6.64
C GLY A 298 -24.18 -0.22 6.34
N PHE A 299 -23.40 0.78 6.77
CA PHE A 299 -21.94 0.80 6.63
C PHE A 299 -21.27 -0.37 7.37
N TYR A 300 -21.72 -0.68 8.58
CA TYR A 300 -21.22 -1.82 9.34
C TYR A 300 -21.47 -3.15 8.62
N ARG A 301 -22.69 -3.39 8.14
CA ARG A 301 -23.03 -4.62 7.41
C ARG A 301 -22.19 -4.78 6.14
N LEU A 302 -21.99 -3.68 5.39
CA LEU A 302 -21.14 -3.70 4.20
C LEU A 302 -19.70 -4.12 4.55
N MET A 303 -19.07 -3.47 5.54
CA MET A 303 -17.70 -3.82 5.95
C MET A 303 -17.60 -5.21 6.60
N SER A 304 -18.56 -5.58 7.45
CA SER A 304 -18.60 -6.89 8.12
C SER A 304 -18.83 -8.05 7.13
N SER A 305 -19.44 -7.79 5.98
CA SER A 305 -19.54 -8.77 4.88
C SER A 305 -18.23 -8.96 4.09
N LEU A 306 -17.22 -8.13 4.32
CA LEU A 306 -15.95 -8.05 3.56
C LEU A 306 -16.12 -7.77 2.05
N ALA A 307 -17.32 -7.33 1.62
CA ALA A 307 -17.61 -6.94 0.24
C ALA A 307 -17.03 -5.57 -0.15
N TYR A 308 -16.75 -4.71 0.83
CA TYR A 308 -16.01 -3.46 0.66
C TYR A 308 -15.27 -3.12 1.95
N LEU A 309 -14.07 -2.58 1.84
CA LEU A 309 -13.33 -2.00 2.96
C LEU A 309 -12.82 -0.61 2.61
N PRO A 310 -12.97 0.38 3.50
CA PRO A 310 -12.35 1.68 3.34
C PRO A 310 -10.84 1.60 3.60
N SER A 311 -10.13 2.68 3.30
CA SER A 311 -8.69 2.78 3.50
C SER A 311 -8.23 2.53 4.93
N SER A 312 -6.95 2.15 5.07
CA SER A 312 -6.36 1.90 6.39
C SER A 312 -6.46 3.10 7.36
N PRO A 313 -6.20 4.35 6.96
CA PRO A 313 -6.38 5.50 7.87
C PRO A 313 -7.83 5.66 8.34
N THR A 314 -8.81 5.43 7.47
CA THR A 314 -10.23 5.42 7.87
C THR A 314 -10.51 4.32 8.89
N LEU A 315 -10.04 3.09 8.63
CA LEU A 315 -10.18 1.94 9.54
C LEU A 315 -9.49 2.15 10.89
N PHE A 316 -8.35 2.87 10.94
CA PHE A 316 -7.67 3.20 12.18
C PHE A 316 -8.42 4.27 12.97
N ASN A 317 -8.77 5.38 12.30
CA ASN A 317 -9.00 6.66 12.96
C ASN A 317 -10.47 7.11 12.98
N SER A 318 -11.37 6.50 12.20
CA SER A 318 -12.81 6.78 12.30
C SER A 318 -13.35 6.50 13.71
N GLY A 319 -14.14 7.44 14.24
CA GLY A 319 -14.69 7.41 15.59
C GLY A 319 -13.67 7.71 16.72
N THR A 320 -12.39 7.93 16.40
CA THR A 320 -11.36 8.28 17.39
C THR A 320 -11.27 9.78 17.62
N ARG A 321 -10.48 10.24 18.61
CA ARG A 321 -10.27 11.68 18.88
C ARG A 321 -9.58 12.46 17.76
N HIS A 322 -8.91 11.79 16.83
CA HIS A 322 -8.20 12.42 15.71
C HIS A 322 -8.59 11.74 14.40
N THR A 323 -9.69 12.19 13.79
CA THR A 323 -10.32 11.63 12.59
C THR A 323 -9.57 11.96 11.28
N GLN A 324 -8.25 11.78 11.24
CA GLN A 324 -7.52 11.83 9.97
C GLN A 324 -7.75 10.48 9.24
N MET A 325 -8.42 10.51 8.10
CA MET A 325 -8.92 9.34 7.37
C MET A 325 -8.47 9.29 5.90
N SER A 326 -8.01 10.41 5.35
CA SER A 326 -7.44 10.49 4.00
C SER A 326 -6.10 9.75 3.89
N SER A 327 -5.84 9.09 2.75
CA SER A 327 -4.70 8.17 2.59
C SER A 327 -3.45 8.83 2.01
N CYS A 328 -3.63 9.73 1.06
CA CYS A 328 -2.53 10.38 0.35
C CYS A 328 -2.77 11.87 0.13
N PHE A 329 -1.69 12.60 -0.04
CA PHE A 329 -1.68 14.04 -0.33
C PHE A 329 -0.78 14.35 -1.53
N LEU A 330 -1.23 15.24 -2.41
CA LEU A 330 -0.48 15.70 -3.58
C LEU A 330 -0.06 17.16 -3.33
N VAL A 331 1.23 17.33 -3.02
CA VAL A 331 1.84 18.62 -2.69
C VAL A 331 2.44 19.22 -3.96
N ASP A 332 2.02 20.44 -4.32
CA ASP A 332 2.62 21.12 -5.47
C ASP A 332 4.11 21.44 -5.26
N SER A 333 4.82 21.63 -6.37
CA SER A 333 6.21 22.05 -6.35
C SER A 333 6.37 23.36 -5.60
N PRO A 334 7.35 23.47 -4.68
CA PRO A 334 7.66 24.76 -4.07
C PRO A 334 7.97 25.79 -5.17
N ARG A 335 7.59 27.04 -4.90
CA ARG A 335 8.07 28.18 -5.69
C ARG A 335 9.59 28.24 -5.57
N ASP A 336 10.25 28.85 -6.55
CA ASP A 336 11.71 28.90 -6.69
C ASP A 336 12.39 29.90 -5.71
N GLU A 337 12.03 29.78 -4.43
CA GLU A 337 12.44 30.61 -3.31
C GLU A 337 12.60 29.76 -2.04
N LEU A 338 13.53 30.14 -1.16
CA LEU A 338 13.89 29.34 0.00
C LEU A 338 12.73 29.15 0.99
N ASP A 339 11.93 30.19 1.21
CA ASP A 339 10.80 30.15 2.16
C ASP A 339 9.71 29.16 1.70
N SER A 340 9.40 29.09 0.40
CA SER A 340 8.43 28.12 -0.13
C SER A 340 8.95 26.68 0.03
N ILE A 341 10.24 26.43 -0.22
CA ILE A 341 10.86 25.12 0.00
C ILE A 341 10.72 24.66 1.45
N TYR A 342 11.05 25.52 2.43
CA TYR A 342 10.92 25.19 3.85
C TYR A 342 9.44 25.10 4.31
N GLN A 343 8.53 25.87 3.71
CA GLN A 343 7.09 25.71 3.93
C GLN A 343 6.59 24.35 3.45
N ARG A 344 7.04 23.85 2.29
CA ARG A 344 6.70 22.49 1.82
C ARG A 344 7.25 21.42 2.75
N TYR A 345 8.47 21.55 3.29
CA TYR A 345 8.98 20.61 4.30
C TYR A 345 8.11 20.57 5.57
N HIS A 346 7.73 21.73 6.09
CA HIS A 346 6.82 21.83 7.23
C HIS A 346 5.45 21.22 6.94
N GLN A 347 4.93 21.41 5.73
CA GLN A 347 3.69 20.79 5.27
C GLN A 347 3.81 19.26 5.19
N VAL A 348 4.84 18.74 4.52
CA VAL A 348 5.10 17.29 4.41
C VAL A 348 5.24 16.65 5.79
N ALA A 349 5.95 17.30 6.73
CA ALA A 349 6.07 16.81 8.10
C ALA A 349 4.72 16.75 8.84
N LYS A 350 3.86 17.77 8.67
CA LYS A 350 2.49 17.79 9.23
C LYS A 350 1.60 16.67 8.66
N LEU A 351 1.66 16.44 7.35
CA LEU A 351 0.86 15.43 6.66
C LEU A 351 1.34 14.01 7.00
N SER A 352 2.65 13.77 6.94
CA SER A 352 3.27 12.48 7.28
C SER A 352 3.03 12.08 8.74
N LYS A 353 3.03 13.03 9.69
CA LYS A 353 2.80 12.75 11.12
C LYS A 353 1.52 11.93 11.40
N PHE A 354 0.49 12.07 10.58
CA PHE A 354 -0.79 11.37 10.72
C PHE A 354 -0.95 10.19 9.73
N SER A 355 0.17 9.62 9.27
CA SER A 355 0.22 8.45 8.36
C SER A 355 -0.35 8.69 6.96
N GLY A 356 -0.25 9.92 6.45
CA GLY A 356 -0.54 10.24 5.04
C GLY A 356 0.67 9.99 4.14
N GLY A 357 0.48 9.23 3.06
CA GLY A 357 1.48 9.09 1.98
C GLY A 357 1.57 10.36 1.12
N ILE A 358 2.76 10.69 0.62
CA ILE A 358 3.02 11.98 -0.04
C ILE A 358 3.44 11.79 -1.49
N GLY A 359 2.80 12.50 -2.41
CA GLY A 359 3.39 12.87 -3.70
C GLY A 359 3.84 14.34 -3.63
N ILE A 360 5.02 14.67 -4.17
CA ILE A 360 5.50 16.06 -4.27
C ILE A 360 6.21 16.32 -5.60
N ALA A 361 5.81 17.38 -6.32
CA ALA A 361 6.46 17.81 -7.55
C ALA A 361 7.72 18.66 -7.25
N TRP A 362 8.72 18.66 -8.13
CA TRP A 362 9.92 19.50 -7.99
C TRP A 362 10.30 20.31 -9.24
N SER A 363 9.49 20.25 -10.30
CA SER A 363 9.77 20.86 -11.61
C SER A 363 9.87 22.39 -11.64
N ARG A 364 9.42 23.12 -10.59
CA ARG A 364 9.50 24.60 -10.55
C ARG A 364 10.82 25.14 -10.00
N VAL A 365 11.63 24.33 -9.29
CA VAL A 365 12.85 24.80 -8.62
C VAL A 365 14.02 24.85 -9.61
N ARG A 366 14.80 25.95 -9.61
CA ARG A 366 15.92 26.13 -10.55
C ARG A 366 16.98 25.03 -10.43
N GLY A 367 17.49 24.58 -11.57
CA GLY A 367 18.50 23.55 -11.68
C GLY A 367 19.89 24.00 -11.24
N ARG A 368 20.83 23.06 -11.26
CA ARG A 368 22.23 23.28 -10.88
C ARG A 368 22.91 24.29 -11.81
N GLY A 369 23.61 25.25 -11.22
CA GLY A 369 24.38 26.28 -11.93
C GLY A 369 23.59 27.54 -12.29
N ALA A 370 22.26 27.55 -12.13
CA ALA A 370 21.39 28.71 -12.36
C ALA A 370 21.71 29.88 -11.41
N LEU A 371 21.49 31.13 -11.86
CA LEU A 371 21.84 32.33 -11.10
C LEU A 371 20.87 32.57 -9.92
N ILE A 372 21.42 32.83 -8.73
CA ILE A 372 20.66 33.31 -7.57
C ILE A 372 20.80 34.83 -7.47
N ARG A 373 19.85 35.56 -8.04
CA ARG A 373 19.89 37.03 -8.17
C ARG A 373 20.14 37.77 -6.84
N GLY A 374 19.57 37.29 -5.74
CA GLY A 374 19.69 37.94 -4.42
C GLY A 374 21.04 37.79 -3.73
N THR A 375 21.78 36.71 -3.99
CA THR A 375 23.10 36.44 -3.37
C THR A 375 24.26 36.56 -4.37
N ASN A 376 23.96 36.76 -5.65
CA ASN A 376 24.90 36.68 -6.78
C ASN A 376 25.68 35.34 -6.86
N GLY A 377 25.11 34.28 -6.26
CA GLY A 377 25.65 32.92 -6.30
C GLY A 377 25.05 32.07 -7.42
N ARG A 378 25.45 30.79 -7.49
CA ARG A 378 24.83 29.77 -8.36
C ARG A 378 24.10 28.73 -7.52
N SER A 379 23.01 28.19 -8.05
CA SER A 379 22.24 27.10 -7.46
C SER A 379 23.04 25.79 -7.44
N ASN A 380 22.84 24.99 -6.39
CA ASN A 380 23.33 23.60 -6.32
C ASN A 380 22.33 22.58 -6.88
N GLY A 381 21.20 23.05 -7.44
CA GLY A 381 20.12 22.21 -7.97
C GLY A 381 19.21 21.63 -6.87
N ILE A 382 18.34 20.70 -7.27
CA ILE A 382 17.31 20.11 -6.39
C ILE A 382 17.87 19.05 -5.43
N VAL A 383 18.98 18.39 -5.76
CA VAL A 383 19.52 17.23 -5.01
C VAL A 383 19.78 17.50 -3.52
N PRO A 384 20.43 18.61 -3.10
CA PRO A 384 20.67 18.88 -1.67
C PRO A 384 19.37 19.15 -0.89
N PHE A 385 18.37 19.73 -1.56
CA PHE A 385 17.05 19.93 -0.99
C PHE A 385 16.33 18.59 -0.80
N LEU A 386 16.35 17.72 -1.81
CA LEU A 386 15.79 16.36 -1.70
C LEU A 386 16.50 15.51 -0.62
N LYS A 387 17.82 15.63 -0.43
CA LYS A 387 18.53 14.99 0.72
C LYS A 387 18.04 15.51 2.08
N THR A 388 17.65 16.78 2.17
CA THR A 388 17.06 17.36 3.38
C THR A 388 15.64 16.82 3.61
N LEU A 389 14.85 16.70 2.55
CA LEU A 389 13.50 16.12 2.58
C LEU A 389 13.52 14.64 3.00
N ASP A 390 14.44 13.85 2.46
CA ASP A 390 14.67 12.43 2.78
C ASP A 390 14.87 12.21 4.28
N ALA A 391 15.79 12.97 4.90
CA ALA A 391 16.03 12.95 6.34
C ALA A 391 14.79 13.37 7.15
N GLY A 392 14.00 14.33 6.64
CA GLY A 392 12.73 14.74 7.25
C GLY A 392 11.65 13.65 7.22
N VAL A 393 11.52 12.94 6.09
CA VAL A 393 10.57 11.82 5.92
C VAL A 393 10.96 10.67 6.86
N ALA A 394 12.25 10.31 6.92
CA ALA A 394 12.78 9.30 7.82
C ALA A 394 12.57 9.65 9.31
N ALA A 395 12.69 10.93 9.69
CA ALA A 395 12.51 11.38 11.06
C ALA A 395 11.05 11.36 11.56
N VAL A 396 10.06 11.61 10.68
CA VAL A 396 8.63 11.65 11.05
C VAL A 396 7.98 10.27 11.05
N ASN A 397 8.43 9.39 10.16
CA ASN A 397 8.14 7.94 10.15
C ASN A 397 6.67 7.56 10.42
N GLN A 398 5.72 8.22 9.74
CA GLN A 398 4.27 8.04 9.83
C GLN A 398 3.69 7.86 11.27
N GLY A 399 4.27 8.56 12.26
CA GLY A 399 3.83 8.46 13.66
C GLY A 399 4.07 7.09 14.31
N GLY A 400 5.03 6.31 13.78
CA GLY A 400 5.41 4.99 14.31
C GLY A 400 4.47 3.83 13.95
N ARG A 401 3.43 4.06 13.14
CA ARG A 401 2.51 3.00 12.66
C ARG A 401 2.91 2.35 11.33
N ARG A 402 3.72 3.05 10.52
CA ARG A 402 4.22 2.68 9.18
C ARG A 402 5.57 3.36 8.93
N LYS A 403 6.31 2.99 7.88
CA LYS A 403 7.51 3.73 7.48
C LYS A 403 7.15 5.05 6.80
N GLY A 404 7.98 6.08 6.96
CA GLY A 404 7.86 7.33 6.21
C GLY A 404 8.11 7.12 4.72
N ALA A 405 7.16 7.47 3.86
CA ALA A 405 7.28 7.32 2.40
C ALA A 405 6.74 8.55 1.66
N ALA A 406 7.50 8.99 0.65
CA ALA A 406 7.14 10.11 -0.22
C ALA A 406 7.70 9.89 -1.63
N CYS A 407 6.89 10.11 -2.66
CA CYS A 407 7.35 10.06 -4.06
C CYS A 407 7.56 11.48 -4.60
N VAL A 408 8.73 11.69 -5.21
CA VAL A 408 9.11 12.93 -5.88
C VAL A 408 8.84 12.80 -7.37
N TYR A 409 8.11 13.77 -7.93
CA TYR A 409 7.79 13.88 -9.35
C TYR A 409 8.64 14.96 -10.01
N LEU A 410 9.25 14.62 -11.14
CA LEU A 410 10.05 15.55 -11.95
C LEU A 410 9.72 15.40 -13.45
N GLU A 411 9.60 16.52 -14.15
CA GLU A 411 9.44 16.51 -15.61
C GLU A 411 10.79 16.34 -16.33
N PRO A 412 10.86 15.58 -17.44
CA PRO A 412 12.13 15.15 -18.03
C PRO A 412 12.93 16.25 -18.73
N TRP A 413 12.37 17.45 -18.89
CA TRP A 413 13.09 18.62 -19.39
C TRP A 413 13.90 19.34 -18.30
N HIS A 414 13.74 18.99 -17.02
CA HIS A 414 14.45 19.66 -15.93
C HIS A 414 15.97 19.43 -16.00
N PRO A 415 16.85 20.42 -15.74
CA PRO A 415 18.29 20.25 -15.94
C PRO A 415 18.94 19.20 -15.05
N ASP A 416 18.36 18.96 -13.87
CA ASP A 416 18.87 18.01 -12.88
C ASP A 416 18.31 16.58 -13.10
N ILE A 417 17.56 16.32 -14.17
CA ILE A 417 16.90 15.01 -14.43
C ILE A 417 17.88 13.83 -14.39
N GLU A 418 19.11 14.00 -14.88
CA GLU A 418 20.12 12.93 -14.83
C GLU A 418 20.62 12.69 -13.39
N GLU A 419 20.79 13.74 -12.57
CA GLU A 419 21.15 13.58 -11.15
C GLU A 419 19.99 13.02 -10.32
N PHE A 420 18.74 13.37 -10.67
CA PHE A 420 17.51 12.85 -10.07
C PHE A 420 17.39 11.33 -10.25
N LEU A 421 17.71 10.81 -11.44
CA LEU A 421 17.67 9.37 -11.74
C LEU A 421 18.74 8.54 -11.01
N GLU A 422 19.76 9.17 -10.40
CA GLU A 422 20.81 8.53 -9.59
C GLU A 422 20.46 8.49 -8.08
N LEU A 423 19.41 9.18 -7.64
CA LEU A 423 19.10 9.38 -6.21
C LEU A 423 18.84 8.10 -5.43
N ARG A 424 18.41 7.01 -6.10
CA ARG A 424 18.14 5.70 -5.50
C ARG A 424 19.21 4.64 -5.77
N ASP A 425 20.33 5.01 -6.37
CA ASP A 425 21.43 4.06 -6.60
C ASP A 425 22.06 3.60 -5.29
N ASN A 426 22.23 2.29 -5.13
CA ASN A 426 22.88 1.69 -3.95
C ASN A 426 24.38 2.01 -3.85
N THR A 427 24.98 2.60 -4.89
CA THR A 427 26.40 2.97 -4.95
C THR A 427 26.58 4.42 -5.37
N GLY A 428 27.69 5.02 -4.95
CA GLY A 428 28.04 6.42 -5.22
C GLY A 428 28.24 7.23 -3.94
N GLU A 429 28.08 8.55 -4.05
CA GLU A 429 28.25 9.49 -2.95
C GLU A 429 26.94 9.62 -2.14
N ASP A 430 26.93 9.20 -0.88
CA ASP A 430 25.72 9.22 -0.03
C ASP A 430 25.04 10.61 0.05
N ALA A 431 25.83 11.69 0.04
CA ALA A 431 25.31 13.06 0.06
C ALA A 431 24.37 13.37 -1.13
N ARG A 432 24.41 12.55 -2.19
CA ARG A 432 23.57 12.61 -3.40
C ARG A 432 22.64 11.39 -3.53
N ARG A 433 22.24 10.77 -2.40
CA ARG A 433 21.30 9.63 -2.33
C ARG A 433 20.15 9.87 -1.35
N THR A 434 18.95 9.44 -1.72
CA THR A 434 17.70 9.60 -0.94
C THR A 434 16.94 8.28 -0.89
N HIS A 435 17.37 7.36 -0.02
CA HIS A 435 16.81 6.01 0.06
C HIS A 435 15.37 5.95 0.61
N ASN A 436 14.90 7.01 1.27
CA ASN A 436 13.56 7.14 1.84
C ASN A 436 12.56 7.87 0.89
N LEU A 437 13.04 8.38 -0.26
CA LEU A 437 12.19 9.03 -1.27
C LEU A 437 12.05 8.13 -2.51
N ASN A 438 10.81 7.87 -2.95
CA ASN A 438 10.55 7.27 -4.24
C ASN A 438 10.66 8.31 -5.36
N LEU A 439 10.82 7.85 -6.60
CA LEU A 439 11.05 8.70 -7.78
C LEU A 439 10.04 8.36 -8.88
N ALA A 440 9.43 9.38 -9.50
CA ALA A 440 8.56 9.25 -10.66
C ALA A 440 8.87 10.32 -11.72
N ASN A 441 8.80 9.91 -12.99
CA ASN A 441 8.95 10.80 -14.14
C ASN A 441 7.56 11.27 -14.59
N TRP A 442 7.33 12.58 -14.63
CA TRP A 442 6.10 13.20 -15.13
C TRP A 442 6.29 13.56 -16.62
N LEU A 443 5.87 12.69 -17.52
CA LEU A 443 6.29 12.65 -18.91
C LEU A 443 5.28 13.38 -19.84
N PRO A 444 5.67 14.46 -20.53
CA PRO A 444 4.89 15.00 -21.64
C PRO A 444 5.01 14.10 -22.88
N ASP A 445 3.99 14.10 -23.74
CA ASP A 445 3.94 13.31 -24.97
C ASP A 445 5.02 13.75 -25.96
N GLU A 446 5.46 15.02 -25.97
CA GLU A 446 6.60 15.47 -26.80
C GLU A 446 7.86 14.68 -26.47
N PHE A 447 8.15 14.41 -25.20
CA PHE A 447 9.31 13.59 -24.83
C PHE A 447 9.20 12.19 -25.44
N MET A 448 8.04 11.54 -25.30
CA MET A 448 7.82 10.19 -25.83
C MET A 448 7.87 10.15 -27.37
N ARG A 449 7.35 11.18 -28.06
CA ARG A 449 7.48 11.34 -29.52
C ARG A 449 8.95 11.54 -29.94
N ARG A 450 9.74 12.32 -29.19
CA ARG A 450 11.19 12.51 -29.45
C ARG A 450 11.96 11.20 -29.20
N VAL A 451 11.61 10.41 -28.18
CA VAL A 451 12.19 9.08 -27.93
C VAL A 451 11.91 8.13 -29.11
N GLU A 452 10.68 8.08 -29.59
CA GLU A 452 10.32 7.26 -30.75
C GLU A 452 11.10 7.70 -32.02
N ALA A 453 11.13 9.00 -32.30
CA ALA A 453 11.76 9.57 -33.49
C ALA A 453 13.30 9.68 -33.47
N ASP A 454 13.98 9.24 -32.39
CA ASP A 454 15.42 9.45 -32.16
C ASP A 454 15.86 10.94 -32.13
N GLY A 455 14.93 11.78 -31.70
CA GLY A 455 15.07 13.22 -31.63
C GLY A 455 15.96 13.70 -30.49
N ASP A 456 16.35 14.96 -30.62
CA ASP A 456 17.03 15.69 -29.56
C ASP A 456 16.03 16.17 -28.49
N TRP A 457 16.49 16.26 -27.26
CA TRP A 457 15.74 16.71 -26.10
C TRP A 457 16.52 17.79 -25.35
N SER A 458 15.91 18.95 -25.20
CA SER A 458 16.50 20.12 -24.56
C SER A 458 16.15 20.15 -23.06
N LEU A 459 17.18 20.35 -22.23
CA LEU A 459 17.05 20.57 -20.80
C LEU A 459 16.92 22.07 -20.52
N ILE A 460 15.79 22.47 -19.93
CA ILE A 460 15.38 23.86 -19.74
C ILE A 460 15.34 24.17 -18.25
N ASP A 461 16.00 25.25 -17.82
CA ASP A 461 15.87 25.69 -16.43
C ASP A 461 14.51 26.39 -16.21
N PRO A 462 13.73 26.02 -15.18
CA PRO A 462 12.42 26.62 -14.94
C PRO A 462 12.48 28.12 -14.62
N SER A 463 13.65 28.69 -14.27
CA SER A 463 13.79 30.15 -14.13
C SER A 463 13.79 30.91 -15.48
N GLU A 464 13.96 30.21 -16.61
CA GLU A 464 13.92 30.78 -17.97
C GLU A 464 12.61 30.48 -18.74
N ALA A 465 11.81 29.51 -18.26
CA ALA A 465 10.49 29.13 -18.78
C ALA A 465 9.57 28.61 -17.63
N PRO A 466 9.19 29.48 -16.68
CA PRO A 466 8.45 29.09 -15.46
C PRO A 466 7.03 28.58 -15.71
N GLU A 467 6.48 28.80 -16.92
CA GLU A 467 5.16 28.37 -17.35
C GLU A 467 5.06 26.87 -17.70
N LEU A 468 6.17 26.20 -18.02
CA LEU A 468 6.15 24.81 -18.53
C LEU A 468 5.44 23.79 -17.60
N PRO A 469 5.53 23.87 -16.25
CA PRO A 469 4.79 22.98 -15.37
C PRO A 469 3.27 23.11 -15.50
N ASP A 470 2.76 24.33 -15.75
CA ASP A 470 1.33 24.63 -15.79
C ASP A 470 0.67 24.29 -17.14
N LEU A 471 1.47 24.10 -18.20
CA LEU A 471 1.01 23.77 -19.56
C LEU A 471 1.08 22.26 -19.83
N TYR A 472 0.18 21.75 -20.68
CA TYR A 472 0.16 20.37 -21.16
C TYR A 472 -0.32 20.29 -22.62
N GLY A 473 -0.10 19.16 -23.30
CA GLY A 473 -0.49 18.95 -24.69
C GLY A 473 0.11 19.97 -25.68
N GLU A 474 -0.67 20.42 -26.66
CA GLU A 474 -0.19 21.33 -27.71
C GLU A 474 0.33 22.68 -27.19
N GLU A 475 -0.21 23.18 -26.07
CA GLU A 475 0.27 24.41 -25.43
C GLU A 475 1.67 24.21 -24.83
N PHE A 476 1.90 23.07 -24.18
CA PHE A 476 3.23 22.68 -23.71
C PHE A 476 4.19 22.50 -24.89
N ASP A 477 3.78 21.79 -25.95
CA ASP A 477 4.61 21.57 -27.13
C ASP A 477 5.11 22.88 -27.76
N ALA A 478 4.20 23.86 -27.88
CA ALA A 478 4.52 25.18 -28.43
C ALA A 478 5.47 25.97 -27.51
N ALA A 479 5.18 26.04 -26.21
CA ALA A 479 6.02 26.74 -25.23
C ALA A 479 7.42 26.09 -25.11
N TYR A 480 7.46 24.75 -25.03
CA TYR A 480 8.70 23.99 -24.97
C TYR A 480 9.61 24.27 -26.17
N ARG A 481 9.08 24.19 -27.40
CA ARG A 481 9.84 24.48 -28.65
C ARG A 481 10.35 25.93 -28.73
N VAL A 482 9.70 26.88 -28.06
CA VAL A 482 10.23 28.24 -27.89
C VAL A 482 11.36 28.26 -26.86
N ALA A 483 11.19 27.56 -25.74
CA ALA A 483 12.17 27.44 -24.66
C ALA A 483 13.44 26.67 -25.07
N GLU A 484 13.40 25.75 -26.05
CA GLU A 484 14.59 25.05 -26.58
C GLU A 484 15.71 26.03 -27.02
N LYS A 485 15.38 27.26 -27.42
CA LYS A 485 16.34 28.33 -27.76
C LYS A 485 17.19 28.81 -26.57
N LYS A 486 16.76 28.51 -25.34
CA LYS A 486 17.44 28.84 -24.07
C LYS A 486 17.95 27.59 -23.33
N ALA A 487 18.04 26.44 -24.00
CA ALA A 487 18.42 25.19 -23.36
C ALA A 487 19.77 25.29 -22.64
N VAL A 488 19.81 24.78 -21.40
CA VAL A 488 21.06 24.66 -20.61
C VAL A 488 21.98 23.63 -21.27
N ARG A 489 21.37 22.56 -21.82
CA ARG A 489 22.03 21.47 -22.54
C ARG A 489 21.00 20.72 -23.39
N THR A 490 21.42 20.17 -24.51
CA THR A 490 20.62 19.23 -25.31
C THR A 490 21.23 17.84 -25.24
N VAL A 491 20.39 16.81 -25.13
CA VAL A 491 20.75 15.38 -25.06
C VAL A 491 19.92 14.60 -26.07
N LYS A 492 20.26 13.33 -26.35
CA LYS A 492 19.37 12.44 -27.10
C LYS A 492 18.22 11.96 -26.22
N ALA A 493 16.99 12.05 -26.72
CA ALA A 493 15.80 11.62 -25.98
C ALA A 493 15.89 10.12 -25.61
N ARG A 494 16.37 9.29 -26.55
CA ARG A 494 16.60 7.85 -26.34
C ARG A 494 17.64 7.54 -25.27
N ASP A 495 18.69 8.34 -25.13
CA ASP A 495 19.73 8.15 -24.11
C ASP A 495 19.17 8.42 -22.71
N LEU A 496 18.41 9.53 -22.56
CA LEU A 496 17.74 9.86 -21.30
C LEU A 496 16.68 8.80 -20.92
N TYR A 497 15.87 8.36 -21.88
CA TYR A 497 14.92 7.27 -21.68
C TYR A 497 15.62 5.94 -21.33
N GLY A 498 16.76 5.65 -21.96
CA GLY A 498 17.62 4.50 -21.62
C GLY A 498 18.18 4.56 -20.19
N ARG A 499 18.43 5.77 -19.65
CA ARG A 499 18.77 5.97 -18.23
C ARG A 499 17.55 5.71 -17.33
N MET A 500 16.37 6.22 -17.65
CA MET A 500 15.14 5.94 -16.90
C MET A 500 14.88 4.43 -16.79
N MET A 501 14.98 3.70 -17.90
CA MET A 501 14.83 2.24 -17.93
C MET A 501 15.90 1.52 -17.09
N ARG A 502 17.12 2.06 -17.01
CA ARG A 502 18.21 1.53 -16.18
C ARG A 502 17.92 1.74 -14.69
N THR A 503 17.59 2.95 -14.27
CA THR A 503 17.22 3.26 -12.87
C THR A 503 16.07 2.36 -12.42
N LEU A 504 15.04 2.21 -13.26
CA LEU A 504 13.88 1.37 -12.96
C LEU A 504 14.23 -0.12 -12.85
N ALA A 505 15.11 -0.63 -13.72
CA ALA A 505 15.61 -2.01 -13.64
C ALA A 505 16.52 -2.29 -12.44
N GLN A 506 17.26 -1.29 -11.95
CA GLN A 506 18.24 -1.44 -10.86
C GLN A 506 17.65 -1.16 -9.48
N THR A 507 16.70 -0.24 -9.38
CA THR A 507 16.20 0.31 -8.10
C THR A 507 14.70 0.12 -7.88
N GLY A 508 13.93 -0.26 -8.91
CA GLY A 508 12.47 -0.27 -8.86
C GLY A 508 11.81 1.12 -8.77
N ASN A 509 12.59 2.20 -8.88
CA ASN A 509 12.17 3.59 -8.81
C ASN A 509 12.42 4.30 -10.16
N GLY A 510 11.84 5.49 -10.35
CA GLY A 510 11.77 6.15 -11.65
C GLY A 510 10.55 5.68 -12.43
N TRP A 511 9.39 5.65 -11.78
CA TRP A 511 8.13 5.20 -12.39
C TRP A 511 7.73 6.07 -13.58
N MET A 512 6.92 5.54 -14.49
CA MET A 512 6.56 6.20 -15.74
C MET A 512 5.10 6.67 -15.66
N THR A 513 4.90 7.99 -15.62
CA THR A 513 3.58 8.63 -15.49
C THR A 513 3.42 9.71 -16.54
N PHE A 514 2.24 9.80 -17.17
CA PHE A 514 2.05 10.53 -18.43
C PHE A 514 1.21 11.80 -18.21
N LYS A 515 1.86 12.96 -18.31
CA LYS A 515 1.33 14.29 -17.99
C LYS A 515 0.12 14.65 -18.84
N ASP A 516 0.23 14.48 -20.15
CA ASP A 516 -0.77 15.00 -21.09
C ASP A 516 -2.06 14.18 -21.05
N ARG A 517 -1.98 12.85 -21.01
CA ARG A 517 -3.16 11.97 -20.81
C ARG A 517 -3.83 12.20 -19.45
N SER A 518 -3.04 12.44 -18.40
CA SER A 518 -3.58 12.75 -17.07
C SER A 518 -4.36 14.06 -17.05
N ASN A 519 -3.86 15.10 -17.73
CA ASN A 519 -4.50 16.41 -17.78
C ASN A 519 -5.67 16.48 -18.77
N THR A 520 -5.49 16.04 -20.02
CA THR A 520 -6.52 16.14 -21.08
C THR A 520 -7.81 15.37 -20.79
N LEU A 521 -7.71 14.29 -20.01
CA LEU A 521 -8.83 13.40 -19.70
C LEU A 521 -9.45 13.64 -18.31
N SER A 522 -8.88 14.48 -17.46
CA SER A 522 -9.40 14.72 -16.10
C SER A 522 -10.61 15.64 -16.10
N ASN A 523 -11.59 15.35 -15.24
CA ASN A 523 -12.77 16.19 -15.06
C ASN A 523 -12.44 17.57 -14.46
N GLN A 524 -11.39 17.68 -13.65
CA GLN A 524 -11.03 18.92 -12.93
C GLN A 524 -10.32 19.95 -13.81
N THR A 525 -9.68 19.52 -14.91
CA THR A 525 -8.95 20.38 -15.85
C THR A 525 -9.87 21.06 -16.87
N GLY A 526 -11.09 21.42 -16.44
CA GLY A 526 -12.07 22.06 -17.31
C GLY A 526 -11.65 23.48 -17.70
N GLU A 527 -11.22 24.29 -16.73
CA GLU A 527 -10.83 25.68 -16.94
C GLU A 527 -9.31 25.88 -17.09
N PRO A 528 -8.86 26.91 -17.82
CA PRO A 528 -7.45 27.30 -17.88
C PRO A 528 -6.85 27.53 -16.48
N GLY A 529 -5.63 27.04 -16.24
CA GLY A 529 -4.95 27.12 -14.95
C GLY A 529 -5.32 26.02 -13.95
N ASN A 530 -6.33 25.19 -14.22
CA ASN A 530 -6.54 23.94 -13.48
C ASN A 530 -5.66 22.84 -14.10
N THR A 531 -4.44 22.69 -13.58
CA THR A 531 -3.44 21.71 -14.04
C THR A 531 -3.09 20.70 -12.94
N ILE A 532 -2.85 19.46 -13.34
CA ILE A 532 -2.36 18.34 -12.51
C ILE A 532 -0.85 18.25 -12.72
N HIS A 533 -0.09 18.54 -11.66
CA HIS A 533 1.38 18.62 -11.72
C HIS A 533 2.09 17.30 -11.37
N LEU A 534 1.37 16.33 -10.82
CA LEU A 534 1.90 15.06 -10.30
C LEU A 534 0.79 14.04 -10.07
N SER A 535 1.19 12.83 -9.68
CA SER A 535 0.32 11.86 -9.00
C SER A 535 0.75 11.68 -7.52
N ASN A 536 0.04 10.85 -6.76
CA ASN A 536 0.34 10.54 -5.36
C ASN A 536 1.51 9.53 -5.22
N LEU A 537 1.76 9.09 -3.98
CA LEU A 537 2.73 8.03 -3.65
C LEU A 537 2.52 6.73 -4.45
N CYS A 538 1.28 6.34 -4.76
CA CYS A 538 0.96 5.05 -5.38
C CYS A 538 0.55 5.14 -6.87
N THR A 539 0.68 6.31 -7.49
CA THR A 539 0.43 6.59 -8.93
C THR A 539 -1.02 6.46 -9.42
N GLU A 540 -2.03 6.31 -8.55
CA GLU A 540 -3.44 6.19 -8.94
C GLU A 540 -4.23 7.51 -8.90
N ILE A 541 -3.77 8.52 -8.18
CA ILE A 541 -4.53 9.77 -7.93
C ILE A 541 -4.06 10.90 -8.83
N LEU A 542 -5.01 11.57 -9.47
CA LEU A 542 -4.77 12.61 -10.47
C LEU A 542 -5.73 13.78 -10.23
N GLU A 543 -5.36 14.61 -9.26
CA GLU A 543 -6.15 15.74 -8.78
C GLU A 543 -5.38 17.06 -9.01
N VAL A 544 -6.10 18.13 -9.34
CA VAL A 544 -5.57 19.48 -9.52
C VAL A 544 -5.02 20.00 -8.20
N ASN A 545 -3.82 20.57 -8.26
CA ASN A 545 -3.03 21.00 -7.11
C ASN A 545 -2.30 22.31 -7.44
N ASN A 546 -2.00 23.13 -6.43
CA ASN A 546 -1.19 24.35 -6.59
C ASN A 546 -0.60 24.78 -5.23
N ASP A 547 0.07 25.94 -5.19
CA ASP A 547 0.67 26.50 -3.96
C ASP A 547 -0.36 26.68 -2.81
N ALA A 548 -1.63 26.98 -3.13
CA ALA A 548 -2.72 27.14 -2.15
C ALA A 548 -3.54 25.86 -1.90
N GLU A 549 -3.52 24.89 -2.81
CA GLU A 549 -4.36 23.69 -2.75
C GLU A 549 -3.54 22.41 -2.85
N THR A 550 -3.63 21.58 -1.81
CA THR A 550 -3.00 20.26 -1.75
C THR A 550 -4.09 19.22 -1.84
N ALA A 551 -4.07 18.45 -2.92
CA ALA A 551 -5.08 17.45 -3.21
C ALA A 551 -5.07 16.32 -2.17
N VAL A 552 -6.23 15.67 -1.96
CA VAL A 552 -6.47 14.83 -0.78
C VAL A 552 -7.28 13.59 -1.13
N CYS A 553 -6.61 12.46 -1.08
CA CYS A 553 -7.18 11.20 -1.52
C CYS A 553 -7.97 10.48 -0.40
N ASN A 554 -9.26 10.21 -0.67
CA ASN A 554 -10.18 9.52 0.23
C ASN A 554 -10.56 8.16 -0.40
N LEU A 555 -9.98 7.06 0.11
CA LEU A 555 -10.00 5.74 -0.55
C LEU A 555 -10.90 4.70 0.12
N GLY A 556 -11.42 3.80 -0.71
CA GLY A 556 -11.97 2.50 -0.31
C GLY A 556 -12.05 1.56 -1.52
N SER A 557 -12.14 0.26 -1.30
CA SER A 557 -12.11 -0.72 -2.40
C SER A 557 -13.21 -1.78 -2.30
N VAL A 558 -13.87 -2.03 -3.42
CA VAL A 558 -14.85 -3.10 -3.59
C VAL A 558 -14.10 -4.43 -3.74
N ASN A 559 -14.48 -5.44 -2.97
CA ASN A 559 -14.00 -6.82 -3.14
C ASN A 559 -14.83 -7.51 -4.22
N LEU A 560 -14.31 -7.60 -5.44
CA LEU A 560 -15.03 -8.23 -6.56
C LEU A 560 -15.30 -9.72 -6.31
N GLY A 561 -14.39 -10.44 -5.65
CA GLY A 561 -14.60 -11.84 -5.28
C GLY A 561 -15.85 -12.07 -4.44
N ALA A 562 -16.25 -11.10 -3.61
CA ALA A 562 -17.48 -11.15 -2.84
C ALA A 562 -18.77 -10.91 -3.67
N HIS A 563 -18.64 -10.57 -4.96
CA HIS A 563 -19.75 -10.27 -5.89
C HIS A 563 -19.82 -11.26 -7.06
N VAL A 564 -19.03 -12.33 -7.04
CA VAL A 564 -18.94 -13.31 -8.12
C VAL A 564 -19.23 -14.71 -7.59
N THR A 565 -19.97 -15.47 -8.38
CA THR A 565 -20.29 -16.88 -8.16
C THR A 565 -19.96 -17.68 -9.42
N ALA A 566 -20.13 -19.01 -9.40
CA ALA A 566 -19.98 -19.83 -10.60
C ALA A 566 -20.96 -19.44 -11.73
N ASP A 567 -22.10 -18.82 -11.40
CA ASP A 567 -23.13 -18.39 -12.36
C ASP A 567 -22.85 -17.00 -12.97
N GLY A 568 -21.84 -16.27 -12.48
CA GLY A 568 -21.50 -14.92 -12.95
C GLY A 568 -21.36 -13.88 -11.84
N VAL A 569 -21.38 -12.60 -12.25
CA VAL A 569 -21.39 -11.42 -11.36
C VAL A 569 -22.80 -11.14 -10.87
N ASP A 570 -22.95 -10.94 -9.56
CA ASP A 570 -24.13 -10.35 -8.96
C ASP A 570 -24.10 -8.81 -9.15
N TRP A 571 -24.63 -8.38 -10.29
CA TRP A 571 -24.66 -6.98 -10.70
C TRP A 571 -25.51 -6.09 -9.79
N GLU A 572 -26.54 -6.63 -9.13
CA GLU A 572 -27.39 -5.85 -8.22
C GLU A 572 -26.65 -5.57 -6.91
N LYS A 573 -26.07 -6.61 -6.30
CA LYS A 573 -25.22 -6.48 -5.11
C LYS A 573 -24.02 -5.57 -5.36
N LEU A 574 -23.39 -5.66 -6.54
CA LEU A 574 -22.28 -4.77 -6.91
C LEU A 574 -22.73 -3.30 -6.91
N ARG A 575 -23.89 -2.99 -7.49
CA ARG A 575 -24.45 -1.63 -7.49
C ARG A 575 -24.75 -1.12 -6.08
N ASP A 576 -25.32 -1.94 -5.21
CA ASP A 576 -25.65 -1.56 -3.83
C ASP A 576 -24.41 -1.34 -2.97
N THR A 577 -23.38 -2.16 -3.15
CA THR A 577 -22.05 -1.94 -2.57
C THR A 577 -21.47 -0.59 -3.03
N VAL A 578 -21.49 -0.30 -4.34
CA VAL A 578 -20.96 0.96 -4.89
C VAL A 578 -21.74 2.18 -4.38
N ARG A 579 -23.07 2.14 -4.39
CA ARG A 579 -23.94 3.22 -3.86
C ARG A 579 -23.58 3.54 -2.40
N THR A 580 -23.47 2.50 -1.58
CA THR A 580 -23.15 2.63 -0.16
C THR A 580 -21.72 3.14 0.06
N ALA A 581 -20.75 2.64 -0.71
CA ALA A 581 -19.36 3.05 -0.65
C ALA A 581 -19.15 4.52 -1.06
N VAL A 582 -19.83 5.02 -2.10
CA VAL A 582 -19.71 6.43 -2.51
C VAL A 582 -20.27 7.38 -1.46
N VAL A 583 -21.40 7.05 -0.83
CA VAL A 583 -21.94 7.84 0.30
C VAL A 583 -20.98 7.83 1.49
N PHE A 584 -20.38 6.68 1.80
CA PHE A 584 -19.35 6.55 2.84
C PHE A 584 -18.13 7.44 2.55
N LEU A 585 -17.63 7.45 1.31
CA LEU A 585 -16.46 8.23 0.90
C LEU A 585 -16.73 9.74 0.84
N ASP A 586 -17.90 10.19 0.33
CA ASP A 586 -18.27 11.61 0.37
C ASP A 586 -18.35 12.14 1.82
N ARG A 587 -18.80 11.29 2.74
CA ARG A 587 -18.93 11.65 4.17
C ARG A 587 -17.59 11.76 4.89
N VAL A 588 -16.56 11.02 4.47
CA VAL A 588 -15.18 11.19 4.98
C VAL A 588 -14.72 12.65 4.82
N ILE A 589 -15.06 13.30 3.71
CA ILE A 589 -14.66 14.68 3.40
C ILE A 589 -15.19 15.69 4.44
N ASP A 590 -16.39 15.46 4.97
CA ASP A 590 -17.00 16.38 5.95
C ASP A 590 -16.42 16.22 7.37
N ILE A 591 -15.94 15.01 7.71
CA ILE A 591 -15.55 14.60 9.08
C ILE A 591 -14.02 14.53 9.25
N ASN A 592 -13.28 14.49 8.15
CA ASN A 592 -11.82 14.33 8.15
C ASN A 592 -11.09 15.52 8.81
N TYR A 593 -10.16 15.22 9.70
CA TYR A 593 -9.22 16.19 10.22
C TYR A 593 -8.10 16.46 9.22
N TYR A 594 -8.00 17.70 8.71
CA TYR A 594 -6.98 18.13 7.77
C TYR A 594 -5.74 18.68 8.50
N PRO A 595 -4.53 18.05 8.39
CA PRO A 595 -3.34 18.53 9.09
C PRO A 595 -2.71 19.81 8.51
N ALA A 596 -3.12 20.21 7.30
CA ALA A 596 -2.60 21.38 6.57
C ALA A 596 -3.75 22.20 5.97
N GLU A 597 -3.60 23.53 5.98
CA GLU A 597 -4.61 24.48 5.51
C GLU A 597 -4.91 24.32 4.01
N GLN A 598 -3.88 24.03 3.20
CA GLN A 598 -4.02 23.77 1.76
C GLN A 598 -4.85 22.51 1.45
N ALA A 599 -4.84 21.52 2.35
CA ALA A 599 -5.66 20.31 2.24
C ALA A 599 -7.12 20.58 2.64
N ALA A 600 -7.32 21.44 3.65
CA ALA A 600 -8.63 21.92 4.06
C ALA A 600 -9.28 22.88 3.03
N ALA A 601 -8.47 23.56 2.21
CA ALA A 601 -8.95 24.37 1.08
C ALA A 601 -9.38 23.51 -0.12
N SER A 602 -8.57 22.51 -0.49
CA SER A 602 -8.82 21.68 -1.67
C SER A 602 -9.99 20.69 -1.51
N ASN A 603 -9.96 19.85 -0.48
CA ASN A 603 -10.86 18.69 -0.43
C ASN A 603 -12.36 19.07 -0.35
N PRO A 604 -12.80 20.06 0.46
CA PRO A 604 -14.20 20.49 0.47
C PRO A 604 -14.65 21.21 -0.81
N ARG A 605 -13.72 21.83 -1.58
CA ARG A 605 -13.99 22.54 -2.85
C ARG A 605 -14.23 21.58 -4.01
N TRP A 606 -13.38 20.55 -4.12
CA TRP A 606 -13.38 19.60 -5.24
C TRP A 606 -14.14 18.30 -4.91
N ARG A 607 -14.18 17.93 -3.62
CA ARG A 607 -14.77 16.70 -3.08
C ARG A 607 -14.37 15.39 -3.82
N PRO A 608 -13.08 15.17 -4.18
CA PRO A 608 -12.67 13.94 -4.85
C PRO A 608 -12.71 12.74 -3.89
N VAL A 609 -13.02 11.58 -4.47
CA VAL A 609 -12.89 10.28 -3.82
C VAL A 609 -12.23 9.29 -4.78
N GLY A 610 -11.66 8.22 -4.24
CA GLY A 610 -11.11 7.11 -5.02
C GLY A 610 -11.73 5.79 -4.59
N LEU A 611 -12.81 5.41 -5.28
CA LEU A 611 -13.36 4.06 -5.18
C LEU A 611 -12.54 3.13 -6.09
N GLY A 612 -11.82 2.20 -5.46
CA GLY A 612 -11.03 1.18 -6.14
C GLY A 612 -11.69 -0.19 -6.16
N LEU A 613 -10.94 -1.15 -6.69
CA LEU A 613 -11.30 -2.56 -6.80
C LEU A 613 -10.23 -3.41 -6.10
N MET A 614 -10.61 -4.56 -5.56
CA MET A 614 -9.72 -5.66 -5.16
C MET A 614 -10.36 -7.01 -5.48
N GLY A 615 -9.57 -8.08 -5.50
CA GLY A 615 -10.05 -9.42 -5.83
C GLY A 615 -10.46 -9.62 -7.29
N LEU A 616 -9.84 -8.91 -8.25
CA LEU A 616 -10.05 -9.18 -9.67
C LEU A 616 -9.62 -10.62 -10.04
N GLN A 617 -8.50 -11.07 -9.49
CA GLN A 617 -7.98 -12.43 -9.69
C GLN A 617 -8.92 -13.50 -9.07
N ASP A 618 -9.58 -13.22 -7.94
CA ASP A 618 -10.60 -14.09 -7.33
C ASP A 618 -11.80 -14.30 -8.26
N ALA A 619 -12.30 -13.23 -8.88
CA ALA A 619 -13.38 -13.30 -9.85
C ALA A 619 -12.99 -14.15 -11.07
N PHE A 620 -11.77 -13.96 -11.60
CA PHE A 620 -11.25 -14.76 -12.70
C PHE A 620 -11.09 -16.24 -12.33
N PHE A 621 -10.61 -16.58 -11.13
CA PHE A 621 -10.56 -17.99 -10.68
C PHE A 621 -11.95 -18.60 -10.52
N THR A 622 -12.89 -17.86 -9.94
CA THR A 622 -14.27 -18.31 -9.71
C THR A 622 -14.98 -18.62 -11.03
N LEU A 623 -14.78 -17.78 -12.06
CA LEU A 623 -15.32 -17.94 -13.40
C LEU A 623 -14.42 -18.74 -14.36
N ARG A 624 -13.29 -19.27 -13.86
CA ARG A 624 -12.29 -20.06 -14.60
C ARG A 624 -11.72 -19.36 -15.85
N LEU A 625 -11.56 -18.04 -15.79
CA LEU A 625 -11.01 -17.22 -16.87
C LEU A 625 -9.48 -17.08 -16.71
N PRO A 626 -8.66 -17.47 -17.69
CA PRO A 626 -7.24 -17.11 -17.72
C PRO A 626 -7.08 -15.58 -17.75
N PHE A 627 -6.07 -15.05 -17.04
CA PHE A 627 -5.93 -13.61 -16.81
C PHE A 627 -5.76 -12.77 -18.08
N ASP A 628 -5.19 -13.36 -19.14
CA ASP A 628 -4.96 -12.76 -20.45
C ASP A 628 -5.98 -13.21 -21.53
N SER A 629 -7.09 -13.83 -21.12
CA SER A 629 -8.20 -14.17 -22.02
C SER A 629 -9.01 -12.93 -22.45
N ALA A 630 -9.69 -13.03 -23.59
CA ALA A 630 -10.55 -11.95 -24.09
C ALA A 630 -11.76 -11.73 -23.15
N GLU A 631 -12.28 -12.82 -22.60
CA GLU A 631 -13.39 -12.89 -21.66
C GLU A 631 -13.04 -12.21 -20.32
N ALA A 632 -11.81 -12.41 -19.82
CA ALA A 632 -11.30 -11.69 -18.65
C ALA A 632 -11.23 -10.17 -18.89
N SER A 633 -10.85 -9.76 -20.12
CA SER A 633 -10.81 -8.35 -20.53
C SER A 633 -12.19 -7.71 -20.66
N GLU A 634 -13.14 -8.41 -21.29
CA GLU A 634 -14.53 -7.96 -21.36
C GLU A 634 -15.13 -7.83 -19.95
N LEU A 635 -14.93 -8.83 -19.09
CA LEU A 635 -15.43 -8.82 -17.72
C LEU A 635 -14.81 -7.67 -16.90
N SER A 636 -13.49 -7.49 -16.93
CA SER A 636 -12.80 -6.40 -16.22
C SER A 636 -13.32 -5.03 -16.66
N THR A 637 -13.55 -4.87 -17.96
CA THR A 637 -14.08 -3.63 -18.55
C THR A 637 -15.53 -3.37 -18.14
N ARG A 638 -16.41 -4.38 -18.22
CA ARG A 638 -17.83 -4.28 -17.85
C ARG A 638 -18.05 -4.05 -16.35
N VAL A 639 -17.25 -4.69 -15.50
CA VAL A 639 -17.24 -4.43 -14.05
C VAL A 639 -16.85 -2.98 -13.77
N GLN A 640 -15.82 -2.46 -14.45
CA GLN A 640 -15.37 -1.09 -14.25
C GLN A 640 -16.37 -0.05 -14.79
N GLU A 641 -17.03 -0.32 -15.92
CA GLU A 641 -18.15 0.50 -16.43
C GLU A 641 -19.28 0.56 -15.40
N GLU A 642 -19.72 -0.59 -14.86
CA GLU A 642 -20.81 -0.65 -13.89
C GLU A 642 -20.50 0.08 -12.58
N ILE A 643 -19.27 -0.07 -12.06
CA ILE A 643 -18.81 0.65 -10.87
C ILE A 643 -18.85 2.16 -11.12
N PHE A 644 -18.27 2.64 -12.23
CA PHE A 644 -18.16 4.07 -12.48
C PHE A 644 -19.50 4.73 -12.82
N LEU A 645 -20.33 4.08 -13.65
CA LEU A 645 -21.69 4.50 -13.95
C LEU A 645 -22.52 4.62 -12.67
N THR A 646 -22.49 3.60 -11.80
CA THR A 646 -23.23 3.62 -10.53
C THR A 646 -22.67 4.66 -9.54
N ALA A 647 -21.36 4.89 -9.54
CA ALA A 647 -20.75 5.93 -8.72
C ALA A 647 -21.19 7.33 -9.15
N LEU A 648 -21.23 7.61 -10.46
CA LEU A 648 -21.74 8.86 -11.02
C LEU A 648 -23.24 9.03 -10.76
N GLU A 649 -24.06 7.99 -10.96
CA GLU A 649 -25.50 7.99 -10.62
C GLU A 649 -25.75 8.31 -9.14
N THR A 650 -24.86 7.84 -8.26
CA THR A 650 -24.91 8.10 -6.80
C THR A 650 -24.46 9.52 -6.48
N SER A 651 -23.40 10.02 -7.12
CA SER A 651 -22.88 11.37 -6.91
C SER A 651 -23.84 12.45 -7.44
N ALA A 652 -24.53 12.21 -8.56
CA ALA A 652 -25.65 13.04 -9.04
C ALA A 652 -26.81 13.02 -8.03
N GLY A 653 -27.18 11.84 -7.50
CA GLY A 653 -28.19 11.71 -6.44
C GLY A 653 -27.79 12.31 -5.09
N LEU A 654 -26.50 12.58 -4.85
CA LEU A 654 -26.03 13.38 -3.72
C LEU A 654 -26.09 14.88 -4.05
N ALA A 655 -25.79 15.29 -5.28
CA ALA A 655 -25.90 16.67 -5.73
C ALA A 655 -27.37 17.17 -5.70
N GLU A 656 -28.31 16.34 -6.13
CA GLU A 656 -29.77 16.57 -6.01
C GLU A 656 -30.21 16.92 -4.59
N ARG A 657 -29.56 16.34 -3.57
CA ARG A 657 -29.94 16.50 -2.15
C ARG A 657 -29.16 17.57 -1.40
N PHE A 658 -27.89 17.77 -1.77
CA PHE A 658 -26.94 18.59 -0.99
C PHE A 658 -26.23 19.69 -1.81
N GLY A 659 -26.61 19.84 -3.08
CA GLY A 659 -25.91 20.66 -4.07
C GLY A 659 -24.64 19.97 -4.61
N PRO A 660 -24.23 20.32 -5.85
CA PRO A 660 -22.96 19.86 -6.42
C PRO A 660 -21.76 20.41 -5.63
N HIS A 661 -20.56 19.89 -5.88
CA HIS A 661 -19.36 20.41 -5.22
C HIS A 661 -19.08 21.88 -5.61
N PRO A 662 -18.48 22.70 -4.74
CA PRO A 662 -18.28 24.14 -4.98
C PRO A 662 -17.56 24.50 -6.29
N ALA A 663 -16.64 23.66 -6.77
CA ALA A 663 -15.93 23.87 -8.04
C ALA A 663 -16.62 23.28 -9.28
N TYR A 664 -17.86 22.76 -9.20
CA TYR A 664 -18.49 22.02 -10.31
C TYR A 664 -18.51 22.78 -11.63
N ALA A 665 -18.81 24.09 -11.61
CA ALA A 665 -18.84 24.94 -12.80
C ALA A 665 -17.49 25.07 -13.55
N GLN A 666 -16.38 24.61 -12.95
CA GLN A 666 -15.04 24.61 -13.54
C GLN A 666 -14.63 23.25 -14.13
N THR A 667 -15.56 22.28 -14.12
CA THR A 667 -15.30 20.89 -14.54
C THR A 667 -15.74 20.63 -15.98
N ARG A 668 -15.19 19.59 -16.60
CA ARG A 668 -15.61 19.10 -17.92
C ARG A 668 -17.06 18.60 -17.90
N ALA A 669 -17.47 17.93 -16.82
CA ALA A 669 -18.84 17.46 -16.62
C ALA A 669 -19.88 18.60 -16.63
N ALA A 670 -19.54 19.79 -16.14
CA ALA A 670 -20.43 20.96 -16.22
C ALA A 670 -20.65 21.49 -17.65
N ARG A 671 -19.79 21.12 -18.61
CA ARG A 671 -19.98 21.36 -20.04
C ARG A 671 -20.63 20.18 -20.76
N GLY A 672 -20.94 19.11 -20.03
CA GLY A 672 -21.53 17.89 -20.54
C GLY A 672 -20.52 16.84 -21.00
N ASP A 673 -19.21 17.06 -20.84
CA ASP A 673 -18.18 16.10 -21.23
C ASP A 673 -17.95 15.08 -20.09
N LEU A 674 -18.38 13.83 -20.26
CA LEU A 674 -18.12 12.76 -19.28
C LEU A 674 -16.86 11.96 -19.64
N HIS A 675 -16.23 11.35 -18.62
CA HIS A 675 -14.92 10.71 -18.81
C HIS A 675 -14.83 9.68 -19.95
N PRO A 676 -15.81 8.77 -20.19
CA PRO A 676 -15.70 7.81 -21.29
C PRO A 676 -15.75 8.49 -22.66
N GLU A 677 -16.42 9.64 -22.77
CA GLU A 677 -16.51 10.44 -24.01
C GLU A 677 -15.17 11.10 -24.33
N LEU A 678 -14.42 11.54 -23.31
CA LEU A 678 -13.04 12.06 -23.46
C LEU A 678 -12.06 10.99 -23.99
N TRP A 679 -12.35 9.71 -23.74
CA TRP A 679 -11.61 8.57 -24.32
C TRP A 679 -12.11 8.13 -25.70
N GLY A 680 -13.27 8.64 -26.16
CA GLY A 680 -13.95 8.12 -27.35
C GLY A 680 -14.49 6.69 -27.18
N ALA A 681 -14.72 6.25 -25.93
CA ALA A 681 -15.22 4.91 -25.63
C ALA A 681 -16.72 4.78 -25.99
N VAL A 682 -17.12 3.58 -26.40
CA VAL A 682 -18.53 3.23 -26.66
C VAL A 682 -19.05 2.41 -25.46
N PRO A 683 -19.93 2.97 -24.61
CA PRO A 683 -20.38 2.27 -23.42
C PRO A 683 -21.34 1.13 -23.73
N SER A 684 -21.32 0.05 -22.92
CA SER A 684 -22.23 -1.08 -23.09
C SER A 684 -23.66 -0.77 -22.61
N GLN A 685 -23.86 0.28 -21.80
CA GLN A 685 -25.15 0.65 -21.21
C GLN A 685 -25.68 2.04 -21.67
N PRO A 686 -25.82 2.31 -22.98
CA PRO A 686 -26.00 3.67 -23.50
C PRO A 686 -27.25 4.40 -22.97
N GLN A 687 -28.34 3.69 -22.66
CA GLN A 687 -29.55 4.31 -22.10
C GLN A 687 -29.34 4.83 -20.67
N ARG A 688 -28.56 4.12 -19.83
CA ARG A 688 -28.20 4.59 -18.48
C ARG A 688 -27.25 5.77 -18.56
N TRP A 689 -26.24 5.70 -19.42
CA TRP A 689 -25.33 6.84 -19.66
C TRP A 689 -26.06 8.09 -20.14
N ALA A 690 -27.03 7.96 -21.05
CA ALA A 690 -27.87 9.08 -21.48
C ALA A 690 -28.72 9.66 -20.33
N GLY A 691 -29.34 8.80 -19.51
CA GLY A 691 -30.11 9.23 -18.33
C GLY A 691 -29.24 9.90 -17.27
N LEU A 692 -28.03 9.38 -17.03
CA LEU A 692 -27.04 10.00 -16.16
C LEU A 692 -26.62 11.38 -16.68
N LYS A 693 -26.28 11.50 -17.97
CA LYS A 693 -25.85 12.76 -18.58
C LYS A 693 -26.92 13.85 -18.46
N ALA A 694 -28.19 13.49 -18.62
CA ALA A 694 -29.31 14.40 -18.34
C ALA A 694 -29.34 14.87 -16.87
N ARG A 695 -29.26 13.94 -15.90
CA ARG A 695 -29.25 14.28 -14.46
C ARG A 695 -28.05 15.12 -14.03
N VAL A 696 -26.87 14.85 -14.59
CA VAL A 696 -25.66 15.66 -14.35
C VAL A 696 -25.81 17.07 -14.94
N GLY A 697 -26.46 17.22 -16.10
CA GLY A 697 -26.80 18.52 -16.66
C GLY A 697 -27.79 19.32 -15.81
N GLU A 698 -28.73 18.67 -15.14
CA GLU A 698 -29.75 19.32 -14.31
C GLU A 698 -29.26 19.64 -12.88
N HIS A 699 -28.51 18.75 -12.26
CA HIS A 699 -28.19 18.80 -10.82
C HIS A 699 -26.68 18.87 -10.50
N GLY A 700 -25.83 18.56 -11.47
CA GLY A 700 -24.38 18.44 -11.30
C GLY A 700 -23.92 17.18 -10.57
N LEU A 701 -22.68 17.21 -10.07
CA LEU A 701 -22.05 16.12 -9.34
C LEU A 701 -21.63 16.55 -7.93
N ARG A 702 -21.77 15.66 -6.94
CA ARG A 702 -21.30 15.92 -5.57
C ARG A 702 -19.79 15.79 -5.43
N ASN A 703 -19.15 15.04 -6.33
CA ASN A 703 -17.74 14.71 -6.29
C ASN A 703 -17.14 14.97 -7.68
N SER A 704 -16.00 15.66 -7.74
CA SER A 704 -15.34 15.96 -9.03
C SER A 704 -14.68 14.74 -9.68
N LEU A 705 -14.23 13.78 -8.87
CA LEU A 705 -13.59 12.52 -9.26
C LEU A 705 -14.07 11.42 -8.31
N LEU A 706 -14.21 10.19 -8.81
CA LEU A 706 -14.88 9.09 -8.10
C LEU A 706 -14.09 7.78 -8.06
N VAL A 707 -13.26 7.46 -9.06
CA VAL A 707 -12.70 6.12 -9.26
C VAL A 707 -11.19 6.18 -9.41
N ALA A 708 -10.49 5.52 -8.48
CA ALA A 708 -9.05 5.35 -8.50
C ALA A 708 -8.70 3.95 -7.95
N ILE A 709 -7.95 3.16 -8.71
CA ILE A 709 -7.57 1.80 -8.29
C ILE A 709 -6.21 1.84 -7.59
N ALA A 710 -6.25 2.08 -6.27
CA ALA A 710 -5.07 2.06 -5.41
C ALA A 710 -4.59 0.62 -5.11
N PRO A 711 -3.33 0.44 -4.65
CA PRO A 711 -2.85 -0.85 -4.18
C PRO A 711 -3.53 -1.22 -2.86
N THR A 712 -4.05 -2.45 -2.76
CA THR A 712 -4.90 -2.85 -1.63
C THR A 712 -4.23 -3.78 -0.63
N ALA A 713 -2.89 -3.86 -0.63
CA ALA A 713 -2.09 -4.83 0.13
C ALA A 713 -2.66 -5.24 1.51
N THR A 714 -2.83 -4.27 2.41
CA THR A 714 -3.34 -4.58 3.76
C THR A 714 -4.85 -4.89 3.77
N ILE A 715 -5.69 -4.18 3.00
CA ILE A 715 -7.16 -4.38 3.07
C ILE A 715 -7.65 -5.62 2.31
N ALA A 716 -6.99 -6.01 1.22
CA ALA A 716 -7.22 -7.29 0.54
C ALA A 716 -6.81 -8.47 1.45
N SER A 717 -5.68 -8.33 2.16
CA SER A 717 -5.26 -9.29 3.19
C SER A 717 -6.28 -9.43 4.32
N ILE A 718 -6.90 -8.32 4.77
CA ILE A 718 -8.00 -8.34 5.76
C ILE A 718 -9.25 -9.01 5.18
N ALA A 719 -9.61 -8.74 3.93
CA ALA A 719 -10.76 -9.33 3.26
C ALA A 719 -10.55 -10.81 2.82
N GLY A 720 -9.32 -11.31 2.83
CA GLY A 720 -8.97 -12.65 2.37
C GLY A 720 -8.95 -12.82 0.84
N CYS A 721 -8.80 -11.74 0.08
CA CYS A 721 -8.79 -11.74 -1.39
C CYS A 721 -7.43 -11.31 -1.98
N TYR A 722 -7.26 -11.42 -3.29
CA TYR A 722 -6.09 -10.93 -4.01
C TYR A 722 -6.07 -9.41 -4.16
N GLU A 723 -4.87 -8.87 -4.39
CA GLU A 723 -4.61 -7.42 -4.41
C GLU A 723 -5.11 -6.76 -5.70
N CYS A 724 -5.83 -5.64 -5.53
CA CYS A 724 -6.34 -4.74 -6.55
C CYS A 724 -6.81 -5.40 -7.87
N ILE A 725 -5.98 -5.23 -8.89
CA ILE A 725 -6.16 -5.61 -10.29
C ILE A 725 -4.99 -6.46 -10.78
N GLU A 726 -4.16 -6.97 -9.86
CA GLU A 726 -2.93 -7.67 -10.17
C GLU A 726 -3.14 -9.19 -10.26
N PRO A 727 -2.46 -9.87 -11.19
CA PRO A 727 -2.36 -11.33 -11.13
C PRO A 727 -1.56 -11.75 -9.90
N GLN A 728 -1.86 -12.92 -9.36
CA GLN A 728 -1.11 -13.46 -8.23
C GLN A 728 0.39 -13.61 -8.55
N VAL A 729 1.26 -13.15 -7.65
CA VAL A 729 2.73 -13.23 -7.83
C VAL A 729 3.23 -14.68 -7.75
N SER A 730 2.57 -15.52 -6.96
CA SER A 730 2.86 -16.94 -6.77
C SER A 730 1.62 -17.68 -6.24
N ASN A 731 1.46 -18.97 -6.59
CA ASN A 731 0.42 -19.82 -5.99
C ASN A 731 0.74 -20.29 -4.56
N LEU A 732 2.00 -20.18 -4.14
CA LEU A 732 2.49 -20.64 -2.84
C LEU A 732 3.74 -19.85 -2.45
N PHE A 733 3.62 -18.96 -1.46
CA PHE A 733 4.70 -18.05 -1.08
C PHE A 733 4.69 -17.70 0.42
N LYS A 734 5.83 -17.26 0.94
CA LYS A 734 5.99 -16.93 2.36
C LYS A 734 5.90 -15.41 2.54
N ARG A 735 4.73 -14.94 2.98
CA ARG A 735 4.45 -13.52 3.23
C ARG A 735 4.99 -13.07 4.58
N GLU A 736 6.02 -12.23 4.58
CA GLU A 736 6.56 -11.58 5.78
C GLU A 736 5.96 -10.18 5.93
N THR A 737 5.57 -9.84 7.16
CA THR A 737 4.93 -8.56 7.51
C THR A 737 5.37 -8.09 8.89
N MET A 738 4.97 -6.88 9.27
CA MET A 738 5.10 -6.38 10.65
C MET A 738 4.41 -7.27 11.71
N SER A 739 3.49 -8.14 11.30
CA SER A 739 2.77 -9.10 12.16
C SER A 739 3.43 -10.48 12.25
N GLY A 740 4.52 -10.70 11.52
CA GLY A 740 5.24 -11.98 11.43
C GLY A 740 5.22 -12.59 10.04
N GLU A 741 5.54 -13.88 9.98
CA GLU A 741 5.67 -14.67 8.75
C GLU A 741 4.44 -15.58 8.56
N PHE A 742 3.88 -15.58 7.35
CA PHE A 742 2.66 -16.30 7.02
C PHE A 742 2.83 -17.05 5.70
N LEU A 743 2.45 -18.33 5.64
CA LEU A 743 2.42 -19.05 4.38
C LEU A 743 1.08 -18.76 3.68
N GLN A 744 1.14 -18.14 2.50
CA GLN A 744 -0.04 -17.87 1.68
C GLN A 744 -0.12 -18.92 0.56
N VAL A 745 -1.27 -19.58 0.47
CA VAL A 745 -1.56 -20.66 -0.48
C VAL A 745 -2.75 -20.23 -1.33
N ASN A 746 -2.69 -20.42 -2.65
CA ASN A 746 -3.85 -20.22 -3.53
C ASN A 746 -4.92 -21.28 -3.22
N THR A 747 -5.99 -20.88 -2.54
CA THR A 747 -7.11 -21.74 -2.14
C THR A 747 -7.89 -22.29 -3.34
N TYR A 748 -8.01 -21.53 -4.43
CA TYR A 748 -8.64 -21.98 -5.68
C TYR A 748 -7.83 -23.11 -6.35
N LEU A 749 -6.49 -22.99 -6.39
CA LEU A 749 -5.62 -24.06 -6.87
C LEU A 749 -5.75 -25.30 -5.99
N VAL A 750 -5.77 -25.15 -4.66
CA VAL A 750 -5.95 -26.30 -3.76
C VAL A 750 -7.31 -26.97 -3.99
N GLY A 751 -8.39 -26.19 -4.14
CA GLY A 751 -9.72 -26.71 -4.47
C GLY A 751 -9.72 -27.51 -5.77
N GLU A 752 -9.14 -26.97 -6.84
CA GLU A 752 -8.99 -27.64 -8.14
C GLU A 752 -8.20 -28.95 -8.02
N LEU A 753 -7.06 -28.93 -7.32
CA LEU A 753 -6.22 -30.10 -7.13
C LEU A 753 -6.89 -31.15 -6.24
N LYS A 754 -7.66 -30.75 -5.21
CA LYS A 754 -8.45 -31.66 -4.38
C LYS A 754 -9.57 -32.33 -5.19
N ALA A 755 -10.35 -31.57 -5.95
CA ALA A 755 -11.43 -32.09 -6.78
C ALA A 755 -10.93 -33.14 -7.81
N ARG A 756 -9.67 -33.05 -8.23
CA ARG A 756 -9.00 -33.99 -9.14
C ARG A 756 -8.19 -35.09 -8.44
N GLY A 757 -8.15 -35.13 -7.10
CA GLY A 757 -7.33 -36.10 -6.33
C GLY A 757 -5.81 -35.86 -6.40
N LEU A 758 -5.38 -34.69 -6.87
CA LEU A 758 -3.99 -34.32 -7.13
C LEU A 758 -3.31 -33.55 -5.98
N TRP A 759 -4.04 -33.16 -4.92
CA TRP A 759 -3.48 -32.47 -3.75
C TRP A 759 -2.66 -33.39 -2.82
N THR A 760 -1.63 -34.03 -3.38
CA THR A 760 -0.73 -34.96 -2.69
C THR A 760 0.50 -34.25 -2.13
N ALA A 761 1.17 -34.86 -1.15
CA ALA A 761 2.44 -34.34 -0.62
C ALA A 761 3.51 -34.15 -1.72
N SER A 762 3.58 -35.09 -2.69
CA SER A 762 4.48 -34.99 -3.85
C SER A 762 4.22 -33.72 -4.67
N ILE A 763 2.96 -33.48 -5.06
CA ILE A 763 2.57 -32.29 -5.84
C ILE A 763 2.80 -31.01 -5.03
N ARG A 764 2.46 -30.98 -3.74
CA ARG A 764 2.77 -29.84 -2.86
C ARG A 764 4.26 -29.50 -2.85
N ASP A 765 5.13 -30.50 -2.74
CA ASP A 765 6.57 -30.28 -2.72
C ASP A 765 7.13 -29.95 -4.12
N GLN A 766 6.50 -30.39 -5.20
CA GLN A 766 6.81 -29.91 -6.55
C GLN A 766 6.47 -28.42 -6.71
N ILE A 767 5.28 -27.98 -6.27
CA ILE A 767 4.88 -26.56 -6.29
C ILE A 767 5.84 -25.70 -5.44
N LYS A 768 6.24 -26.16 -4.25
CA LYS A 768 7.26 -25.48 -3.42
C LYS A 768 8.59 -25.33 -4.15
N ARG A 769 9.14 -26.42 -4.71
CA ARG A 769 10.40 -26.40 -5.48
C ARG A 769 10.32 -25.53 -6.74
N ALA A 770 9.12 -25.28 -7.24
CA ALA A 770 8.85 -24.43 -8.39
C ALA A 770 8.49 -22.97 -8.00
N GLU A 771 8.67 -22.57 -6.73
CA GLU A 771 8.36 -21.23 -6.21
C GLU A 771 6.89 -20.83 -6.49
N GLY A 772 5.97 -21.79 -6.36
CA GLY A 772 4.55 -21.61 -6.63
C GLY A 772 4.16 -21.60 -8.12
N SER A 773 5.08 -21.88 -9.05
CA SER A 773 4.73 -22.17 -10.45
C SER A 773 4.12 -23.57 -10.59
N VAL A 774 3.08 -23.69 -11.40
CA VAL A 774 2.47 -24.97 -11.80
C VAL A 774 2.84 -25.43 -13.21
N GLN A 775 3.52 -24.58 -13.99
CA GLN A 775 3.70 -24.80 -15.45
C GLN A 775 4.51 -26.05 -15.79
N GLY A 776 5.49 -26.38 -14.94
CA GLY A 776 6.40 -27.51 -15.12
C GLY A 776 5.87 -28.86 -14.63
N LEU A 777 4.70 -28.92 -13.99
CA LEU A 777 4.13 -30.17 -13.47
C LEU A 777 3.32 -30.85 -14.58
N ALA A 778 3.91 -31.86 -15.22
CA ALA A 778 3.30 -32.57 -16.35
C ALA A 778 2.07 -33.39 -15.96
N GLU A 779 1.91 -33.71 -14.67
CA GLU A 779 0.73 -34.34 -14.09
C GLU A 779 -0.50 -33.41 -14.07
N LEU A 780 -0.30 -32.10 -14.23
CA LEU A 780 -1.39 -31.12 -14.24
C LEU A 780 -1.91 -30.87 -15.67
N PRO A 781 -3.23 -31.00 -15.89
CA PRO A 781 -3.86 -30.69 -17.17
C PRO A 781 -3.56 -29.25 -17.64
N ALA A 782 -3.57 -29.05 -18.96
CA ALA A 782 -3.13 -27.79 -19.58
C ALA A 782 -3.99 -26.60 -19.14
N GLU A 783 -5.30 -26.79 -19.01
CA GLU A 783 -6.25 -25.76 -18.58
C GLU A 783 -6.04 -25.34 -17.12
N VAL A 784 -5.58 -26.26 -16.26
CA VAL A 784 -5.21 -25.94 -14.87
C VAL A 784 -3.94 -25.10 -14.85
N ARG A 785 -2.93 -25.50 -15.62
CA ARG A 785 -1.67 -24.74 -15.72
C ARG A 785 -1.87 -23.36 -16.32
N GLU A 786 -2.73 -23.24 -17.34
CA GLU A 786 -3.07 -21.98 -17.98
C GLU A 786 -3.80 -21.01 -17.05
N LEU A 787 -4.81 -21.49 -16.30
CA LEU A 787 -5.59 -20.70 -15.35
C LEU A 787 -4.74 -20.19 -14.18
N PHE A 788 -3.87 -21.06 -13.63
CA PHE A 788 -3.05 -20.75 -12.45
C PHE A 788 -1.64 -20.22 -12.79
N ARG A 789 -1.48 -19.58 -13.96
CA ARG A 789 -0.28 -18.79 -14.28
C ARG A 789 -0.05 -17.69 -13.24
N THR A 790 1.22 -17.46 -12.93
CA THR A 790 1.67 -16.39 -12.04
C THR A 790 1.93 -15.09 -12.82
N ALA A 791 2.04 -13.97 -12.11
CA ALA A 791 2.39 -12.66 -12.69
C ALA A 791 3.66 -12.68 -13.59
N TRP A 792 4.60 -13.58 -13.28
CA TRP A 792 5.86 -13.79 -14.02
C TRP A 792 5.71 -14.58 -15.34
N GLU A 793 4.59 -15.28 -15.50
CA GLU A 793 4.29 -16.20 -16.61
C GLU A 793 3.30 -15.60 -17.60
N LEU A 794 2.66 -14.48 -17.22
CA LEU A 794 1.76 -13.73 -18.08
C LEU A 794 2.52 -12.76 -19.01
N PRO A 795 2.09 -12.60 -20.27
CA PRO A 795 2.59 -11.55 -21.13
C PRO A 795 2.27 -10.17 -20.54
N GLN A 796 3.27 -9.34 -20.27
CA GLN A 796 3.06 -8.01 -19.65
C GLN A 796 2.23 -7.07 -20.54
N ARG A 797 2.24 -7.31 -21.86
CA ARG A 797 1.32 -6.69 -22.80
C ARG A 797 -0.14 -6.91 -22.40
N ALA A 798 -0.53 -8.11 -21.97
CA ALA A 798 -1.90 -8.41 -21.58
C ALA A 798 -2.33 -7.59 -20.34
N LEU A 799 -1.43 -7.35 -19.39
CA LEU A 799 -1.73 -6.48 -18.23
C LEU A 799 -1.94 -5.02 -18.66
N ILE A 800 -1.16 -4.53 -19.63
CA ILE A 800 -1.33 -3.19 -20.22
C ILE A 800 -2.63 -3.10 -21.01
N ASP A 801 -2.95 -4.11 -21.82
CA ASP A 801 -4.18 -4.16 -22.63
C ASP A 801 -5.43 -4.23 -21.73
N LEU A 802 -5.39 -5.05 -20.67
CA LEU A 802 -6.43 -5.13 -19.64
C LEU A 802 -6.62 -3.80 -18.90
N ALA A 803 -5.51 -3.11 -18.58
CA ALA A 803 -5.53 -1.79 -17.95
C ALA A 803 -6.10 -0.70 -18.86
N ALA A 804 -5.74 -0.71 -20.14
CA ALA A 804 -6.21 0.24 -21.13
C ALA A 804 -7.71 0.05 -21.44
N ALA A 805 -8.18 -1.19 -21.55
CA ALA A 805 -9.59 -1.50 -21.83
C ALA A 805 -10.56 -0.93 -20.77
N ARG A 806 -10.18 -0.98 -19.48
CA ARG A 806 -10.98 -0.42 -18.38
C ARG A 806 -10.72 1.07 -18.08
N ALA A 807 -9.66 1.66 -18.63
CA ALA A 807 -9.26 3.05 -18.33
C ALA A 807 -10.32 4.12 -18.67
N PRO A 808 -11.19 3.98 -19.69
CA PRO A 808 -12.30 4.89 -19.93
C PRO A 808 -13.31 5.02 -18.80
N TYR A 809 -13.29 4.09 -17.84
CA TYR A 809 -14.18 4.04 -16.68
C TYR A 809 -13.42 4.26 -15.35
N ILE A 810 -12.26 4.93 -15.42
CA ILE A 810 -11.42 5.31 -14.26
C ILE A 810 -11.03 6.78 -14.45
N ASP A 811 -11.78 7.69 -13.83
CA ASP A 811 -11.58 9.15 -14.00
C ASP A 811 -10.23 9.64 -13.46
N GLN A 812 -9.72 9.04 -12.39
CA GLN A 812 -8.34 9.19 -11.90
C GLN A 812 -7.39 8.24 -12.65
N SER A 813 -6.65 7.36 -11.97
CA SER A 813 -5.84 6.31 -12.59
C SER A 813 -5.85 5.02 -11.76
N GLN A 814 -4.91 4.11 -12.06
CA GLN A 814 -4.77 2.79 -11.48
C GLN A 814 -3.29 2.48 -11.25
N SER A 815 -2.96 1.95 -10.07
CA SER A 815 -1.59 1.51 -9.75
C SER A 815 -1.23 0.24 -10.51
N LEU A 816 -0.67 0.38 -11.71
CA LEU A 816 -0.31 -0.77 -12.56
C LEU A 816 1.13 -1.23 -12.30
N ASN A 817 1.31 -2.28 -11.50
CA ASN A 817 2.58 -3.01 -11.43
C ASN A 817 2.83 -3.83 -12.71
N LEU A 818 4.09 -3.92 -13.11
CA LEU A 818 4.54 -4.76 -14.23
C LEU A 818 5.68 -5.69 -13.78
N PHE A 819 5.71 -6.91 -14.30
CA PHE A 819 6.51 -8.02 -13.79
C PHE A 819 7.45 -8.57 -14.88
N LEU A 820 8.76 -8.56 -14.63
CA LEU A 820 9.73 -9.06 -15.60
C LEU A 820 10.87 -9.85 -14.96
N ALA A 821 10.91 -11.15 -15.22
CA ALA A 821 12.07 -11.98 -14.93
C ALA A 821 13.23 -11.57 -15.86
N ALA A 822 14.42 -11.32 -15.29
CA ALA A 822 15.61 -10.82 -15.99
C ALA A 822 15.32 -9.61 -16.93
N PRO A 823 15.05 -8.42 -16.37
CA PRO A 823 14.76 -7.23 -17.17
C PRO A 823 15.95 -6.84 -18.07
N THR A 824 15.65 -6.44 -19.30
CA THR A 824 16.61 -5.84 -20.22
C THR A 824 16.09 -4.49 -20.69
N ILE A 825 16.99 -3.52 -20.91
CA ILE A 825 16.63 -2.16 -21.32
C ILE A 825 15.74 -2.17 -22.58
N GLY A 826 16.01 -3.04 -23.55
CA GLY A 826 15.19 -3.18 -24.76
C GLY A 826 13.75 -3.64 -24.48
N LYS A 827 13.57 -4.65 -23.61
CA LYS A 827 12.23 -5.12 -23.22
C LYS A 827 11.45 -4.05 -22.46
N LEU A 828 12.09 -3.41 -21.48
CA LEU A 828 11.47 -2.33 -20.70
C LEU A 828 11.09 -1.14 -21.60
N SER A 829 12.01 -0.71 -22.47
CA SER A 829 11.80 0.35 -23.44
C SER A 829 10.54 0.12 -24.28
N SER A 830 10.41 -1.07 -24.87
CA SER A 830 9.21 -1.43 -25.66
C SER A 830 7.93 -1.54 -24.81
N MET A 831 8.02 -2.01 -23.57
CA MET A 831 6.88 -2.18 -22.67
C MET A 831 6.30 -0.84 -22.22
N TYR A 832 7.14 0.11 -21.81
CA TYR A 832 6.68 1.45 -21.41
C TYR A 832 6.29 2.34 -22.61
N LEU A 833 6.90 2.15 -23.78
CA LEU A 833 6.43 2.78 -25.02
C LEU A 833 5.05 2.24 -25.42
N TYR A 834 4.78 0.94 -25.21
CA TYR A 834 3.46 0.35 -25.43
C TYR A 834 2.44 0.87 -24.42
N ALA A 835 2.77 0.96 -23.13
CA ALA A 835 1.90 1.56 -22.10
C ALA A 835 1.47 3.00 -22.46
N TRP A 836 2.40 3.82 -22.93
CA TRP A 836 2.11 5.17 -23.43
C TRP A 836 1.17 5.15 -24.64
N LYS A 837 1.47 4.33 -25.67
CA LYS A 837 0.66 4.22 -26.89
C LYS A 837 -0.75 3.68 -26.64
N SER A 838 -0.93 2.84 -25.63
CA SER A 838 -2.24 2.37 -25.17
C SER A 838 -3.04 3.44 -24.41
N GLY A 839 -2.49 4.65 -24.24
CA GLY A 839 -3.17 5.80 -23.64
C GLY A 839 -3.21 5.79 -22.12
N LEU A 840 -2.48 4.89 -21.45
CA LEU A 840 -2.46 4.83 -19.98
C LEU A 840 -2.01 6.16 -19.38
N LYS A 841 -2.57 6.52 -18.22
CA LYS A 841 -2.20 7.74 -17.48
C LYS A 841 -0.97 7.50 -16.59
N THR A 842 -0.84 6.33 -15.96
CA THR A 842 0.26 6.00 -15.05
C THR A 842 0.68 4.53 -15.09
N THR A 843 1.88 4.25 -14.58
CA THR A 843 2.40 2.92 -14.23
C THR A 843 3.11 3.01 -12.88
N TYR A 844 3.22 1.88 -12.16
CA TYR A 844 3.77 1.83 -10.80
C TYR A 844 5.09 1.05 -10.75
N TYR A 845 5.26 0.04 -9.88
CA TYR A 845 6.51 -0.70 -9.78
C TYR A 845 6.80 -1.55 -11.02
N LEU A 846 8.06 -1.53 -11.43
CA LEU A 846 8.66 -2.69 -12.09
C LEU A 846 9.08 -3.70 -11.02
N ARG A 847 8.44 -4.87 -11.02
CA ARG A 847 8.82 -6.04 -10.23
C ARG A 847 9.78 -6.89 -11.07
N SER A 848 10.97 -7.19 -10.56
CA SER A 848 11.96 -7.97 -11.29
C SER A 848 12.62 -9.05 -10.45
N ARG A 849 12.76 -10.26 -11.00
CA ARG A 849 13.46 -11.38 -10.37
C ARG A 849 14.68 -11.87 -11.17
N PRO A 850 15.76 -12.32 -10.52
CA PRO A 850 16.87 -13.00 -11.19
C PRO A 850 16.38 -14.26 -11.95
N ALA A 851 17.07 -14.62 -13.03
CA ALA A 851 16.77 -15.87 -13.77
C ALA A 851 17.37 -17.13 -13.10
N THR A 852 18.43 -16.98 -12.31
CA THR A 852 19.09 -18.06 -11.59
C THR A 852 18.33 -18.40 -10.32
N ARG A 853 17.72 -19.59 -10.29
CA ARG A 853 17.16 -20.20 -9.08
C ARG A 853 18.28 -20.56 -8.10
N ILE A 854 18.22 -20.04 -6.88
CA ILE A 854 19.11 -20.48 -5.79
C ILE A 854 18.65 -21.89 -5.38
N GLN A 855 19.57 -22.86 -5.31
CA GLN A 855 19.24 -24.21 -4.84
C GLN A 855 18.83 -24.16 -3.36
N GLN A 856 17.53 -24.34 -3.09
CA GLN A 856 17.01 -24.40 -1.73
C GLN A 856 17.44 -25.70 -1.04
N ALA A 857 18.11 -25.58 0.11
CA ALA A 857 18.72 -26.71 0.83
C ALA A 857 17.73 -27.56 1.66
N THR A 858 16.42 -27.27 1.62
CA THR A 858 15.44 -27.73 2.61
C THR A 858 14.56 -28.91 2.17
N VAL A 859 14.69 -29.40 0.93
CA VAL A 859 13.91 -30.57 0.46
C VAL A 859 14.81 -31.77 0.24
N ALA A 860 14.49 -32.90 0.89
CA ALA A 860 15.21 -34.16 0.71
C ALA A 860 15.14 -34.60 -0.77
N VAL A 861 16.28 -34.57 -1.45
CA VAL A 861 16.38 -34.96 -2.86
C VAL A 861 16.39 -36.49 -2.96
N THR A 862 15.22 -37.10 -3.16
CA THR A 862 15.12 -38.51 -3.53
C THR A 862 15.51 -38.68 -5.00
N SER A 863 16.73 -39.14 -5.27
CA SER A 863 17.25 -39.29 -6.63
C SER A 863 16.69 -40.54 -7.34
N THR A 864 15.56 -40.39 -8.04
CA THR A 864 15.10 -41.40 -9.01
C THR A 864 15.81 -41.20 -10.34
N ALA A 865 16.81 -42.04 -10.62
CA ALA A 865 17.51 -42.05 -11.90
C ALA A 865 16.62 -42.59 -13.04
N GLN A 866 16.62 -41.89 -14.18
CA GLN A 866 16.09 -42.34 -15.47
C GLN A 866 17.23 -42.30 -16.51
N PRO A 867 17.33 -43.26 -17.46
CA PRO A 867 18.52 -43.39 -18.32
C PRO A 867 18.55 -42.38 -19.47
N GLY A 868 19.75 -42.03 -19.94
CA GLY A 868 19.96 -40.92 -20.85
C GLY A 868 19.48 -41.14 -22.29
N VAL A 869 19.06 -40.04 -22.91
CA VAL A 869 19.06 -39.86 -24.37
C VAL A 869 20.12 -38.83 -24.70
N ALA A 870 21.12 -39.22 -25.50
CA ALA A 870 22.17 -38.31 -25.95
C ALA A 870 21.71 -37.53 -27.19
N VAL A 871 21.91 -36.21 -27.19
CA VAL A 871 21.87 -35.38 -28.40
C VAL A 871 23.19 -34.64 -28.49
N ALA A 872 23.85 -34.74 -29.65
CA ALA A 872 25.24 -34.36 -29.81
C ALA A 872 25.43 -32.84 -29.91
N SER A 873 26.51 -32.36 -29.29
CA SER A 873 27.06 -31.02 -29.54
C SER A 873 27.78 -30.99 -30.89
N SER A 874 27.49 -29.99 -31.71
CA SER A 874 28.39 -29.51 -32.76
C SER A 874 28.90 -28.11 -32.39
N ALA A 875 30.19 -27.90 -32.55
CA ALA A 875 30.90 -26.71 -32.06
C ALA A 875 31.81 -26.13 -33.15
N GLN A 876 32.37 -24.94 -32.85
CA GLN A 876 33.46 -24.20 -33.54
C GLN A 876 33.01 -23.07 -34.50
N PRO A 877 33.82 -22.00 -34.71
CA PRO A 877 34.48 -21.20 -33.65
C PRO A 877 34.62 -19.68 -33.95
N GLY A 878 35.01 -18.90 -32.92
CA GLY A 878 35.62 -17.56 -33.04
C GLY A 878 34.70 -16.39 -32.67
N GLY A 879 35.15 -15.35 -31.96
CA GLY A 879 36.46 -15.10 -31.35
C GLY A 879 36.50 -13.74 -30.63
N ALA A 880 37.59 -13.45 -29.90
CA ALA A 880 37.87 -12.20 -29.17
C ALA A 880 36.97 -11.85 -27.96
N ALA A 881 37.32 -12.43 -26.80
CA ALA A 881 36.95 -11.85 -25.50
C ALA A 881 37.96 -10.75 -25.11
N SER A 882 37.49 -9.71 -24.41
CA SER A 882 38.31 -8.76 -23.66
C SER A 882 37.82 -8.70 -22.21
N SER A 883 38.75 -8.67 -21.27
CA SER A 883 38.54 -9.01 -19.86
C SER A 883 38.33 -7.80 -18.95
N ILE A 884 37.31 -7.85 -18.09
CA ILE A 884 37.34 -7.14 -16.79
C ILE A 884 36.79 -8.09 -15.70
N SER A 885 37.69 -8.54 -14.82
CA SER A 885 37.37 -9.03 -13.48
C SER A 885 36.83 -7.86 -12.63
N GLY A 886 35.85 -7.99 -11.74
CA GLY A 886 35.39 -9.16 -11.00
C GLY A 886 35.27 -8.74 -9.53
N PHE A 887 34.08 -8.85 -8.96
CA PHE A 887 33.82 -8.51 -7.56
C PHE A 887 33.09 -9.67 -6.89
N ALA A 888 33.70 -10.24 -5.85
CA ALA A 888 33.05 -11.18 -4.95
C ALA A 888 32.63 -10.40 -3.69
N GLY A 889 31.32 -10.14 -3.56
CA GLY A 889 30.70 -9.64 -2.34
C GLY A 889 30.07 -10.81 -1.57
N THR A 890 30.18 -10.78 -0.25
CA THR A 890 29.64 -11.83 0.64
C THR A 890 28.13 -11.74 0.81
N ASP A 891 27.47 -12.88 1.06
CA ASP A 891 26.00 -13.07 1.11
C ASP A 891 25.21 -12.29 2.19
N ALA A 892 25.81 -11.29 2.83
CA ALA A 892 25.20 -10.49 3.90
C ALA A 892 24.65 -9.12 3.44
N GLU A 893 24.93 -8.67 2.20
CA GLU A 893 24.56 -7.34 1.70
C GLU A 893 23.54 -7.36 0.54
N ALA A 894 22.99 -8.54 0.21
CA ALA A 894 22.08 -8.74 -0.93
C ALA A 894 20.58 -8.64 -0.56
N LEU A 895 20.21 -7.77 0.39
CA LEU A 895 18.82 -7.58 0.82
C LEU A 895 18.05 -6.65 -0.15
N ALA A 896 17.96 -7.09 -1.40
CA ALA A 896 17.05 -6.50 -2.38
C ALA A 896 15.60 -6.95 -2.09
N CYS A 897 14.64 -6.05 -2.32
CA CYS A 897 13.18 -6.25 -2.30
C CYS A 897 12.72 -7.72 -2.29
N SER A 898 12.25 -8.23 -1.14
CA SER A 898 11.54 -9.51 -1.14
C SER A 898 10.28 -9.39 -1.99
N LEU A 899 10.27 -10.12 -3.10
CA LEU A 899 9.27 -10.05 -4.17
C LEU A 899 7.90 -10.59 -3.74
N GLU A 900 7.89 -11.37 -2.67
CA GLU A 900 6.70 -11.97 -2.05
C GLU A 900 6.13 -11.07 -0.94
N ASN A 901 6.90 -10.06 -0.49
CA ASN A 901 6.64 -9.29 0.72
C ASN A 901 6.62 -7.76 0.46
N PRO A 902 5.60 -7.22 -0.24
CA PRO A 902 5.46 -5.77 -0.40
C PRO A 902 5.45 -5.03 0.95
N GLU A 903 4.84 -5.63 1.98
CA GLU A 903 4.80 -5.09 3.35
C GLU A 903 6.13 -5.22 4.13
N SER A 904 7.20 -5.79 3.58
CA SER A 904 8.56 -5.69 4.14
C SER A 904 9.50 -4.84 3.29
N CYS A 905 9.13 -4.59 2.03
CA CYS A 905 9.92 -3.80 1.11
C CYS A 905 9.84 -2.31 1.43
N GLU A 906 10.97 -1.70 1.76
CA GLU A 906 11.08 -0.26 2.05
C GLU A 906 10.69 0.64 0.88
N ALA A 907 10.69 0.11 -0.34
CA ALA A 907 10.23 0.85 -1.51
C ALA A 907 8.71 0.83 -1.68
N CYS A 908 7.96 -0.07 -1.02
CA CYS A 908 6.54 -0.40 -1.30
C CYS A 908 5.57 -0.20 -0.13
N GLN A 909 6.06 0.30 1.01
CA GLN A 909 5.26 0.77 2.15
C GLN A 909 5.10 2.29 2.13
#